data_AF-A0A9W7GS44-F1
#
_entry.id   AF-A0A9W7GS44-F1
#
_cell.length_a   1.000
_cell.length_b   1.000
_cell.length_c   1.000
_cell.angle_alpha   90.00
_cell.angle_beta   90.00
_cell.angle_gamma   90.00
#
_symmetry.space_group_name_H-M   'P 1'
#
loop_
_entity.id
_entity.type
_entity.pdbx_description
1 polymer ?
#
loop_
_entity_poly.entity_id
_entity_poly.type
_entity_poly.pdbx_seq_one_letter_code
_entity_poly.pdbx_strand_id
1 'polypeptide(L)'
;MFLGYILGLWLLNLVVIVTGDANPEVCSACVIVVGLVQQAELQGQLADALKSHCPGGTVAQRACYAGVDRLMMGVEEKAVPEEICLSAGLCSNPQCQLFKNWPVKDLPEPLPDWPTTRRMLEQHQKTIYINRHGEKKWSLGCLNEQGQARSEYIASSVYNGENYLAPDAIFACQYDDPIDCERCKETVTPLSAKTGLPIVFDYGYRKVLGGNKGAAKAMKEKLKTADTVVVAWEHNNINPLTEALGVDSGLLDSWPESDYDSIYTLKFDAKSLELLSFTKSSEGFSEKKKSNAHSSMKSVTKALFIDVLNTLTDNAYDASSVSTTEDFGLPKIALPYLAVANLKALSSSSLEDSECDRFNVTCRLDAFANYHEPLADRDGDVFSAEGKDVLRGTHWRGIDCNDKDASIHPGVSGVEEEVSGQDINCNGIFGGNETGTFESIFCDASDPRGVIILGDSATAHFHVPPAWLTAKSLDFSNIVLKVLDELDYPQCSWGTGHADPEDCPYQHPVPGIDGVFSIYEGMRQRNRCNTNDYQNIGVNGARITASMNLAKSLQRDTVRDKPALVWLSLMGNDVCNGHEGFDHMTTPETYYEKAMETLRELDTKLPSGSFVVTPGMFDGVLLYDTMHAQQHPLGTTYEALYDFMNCLGESPCWGWLNSDISVRRKTQDIANSLNEVSRQLESEDFQNFKFLFYEVPWKEMFAEYAKSGEPLTNLIEKVDGFHPSQAGNALFAQNFFGWLEREHEESLGGTNPFNDEIDSIFF
;
A
#
# COMPACT_ATOMS: atom_id res chain seq x y z
N MET A 1 -23.79 1.17 3.44
CA MET A 1 -24.23 -0.16 2.95
C MET A 1 -23.02 -1.05 2.65
N PHE A 2 -22.07 -0.63 1.81
CA PHE A 2 -20.82 -1.38 1.58
C PHE A 2 -20.00 -1.59 2.87
N LEU A 3 -19.89 -0.54 3.68
CA LEU A 3 -19.21 -0.56 4.98
C LEU A 3 -19.80 -1.58 5.97
N GLY A 4 -21.12 -1.50 6.22
CA GLY A 4 -21.81 -2.50 7.04
C GLY A 4 -21.74 -3.91 6.47
N TYR A 5 -21.69 -4.06 5.14
CA TYR A 5 -21.57 -5.35 4.47
C TYR A 5 -20.18 -5.99 4.65
N ILE A 6 -19.10 -5.21 4.61
CA ILE A 6 -17.75 -5.69 4.96
C ILE A 6 -17.69 -6.11 6.44
N LEU A 7 -18.17 -5.26 7.35
CA LEU A 7 -18.17 -5.55 8.79
C LEU A 7 -19.04 -6.77 9.12
N GLY A 8 -20.17 -6.93 8.43
CA GLY A 8 -21.04 -8.10 8.53
C GLY A 8 -20.38 -9.36 7.97
N LEU A 9 -19.73 -9.29 6.80
CA LEU A 9 -18.98 -10.40 6.22
C LEU A 9 -17.81 -10.83 7.11
N TRP A 10 -17.10 -9.89 7.73
CA TRP A 10 -16.05 -10.18 8.70
C TRP A 10 -16.59 -11.01 9.87
N LEU A 11 -17.65 -10.51 10.53
CA LEU A 11 -18.31 -11.22 11.62
C LEU A 11 -18.90 -12.58 11.21
N LEU A 12 -19.46 -12.70 10.00
CA LEU A 12 -20.15 -13.91 9.55
C LEU A 12 -19.22 -14.99 9.00
N ASN A 13 -18.18 -14.63 8.24
CA ASN A 13 -17.20 -15.62 7.77
C ASN A 13 -16.49 -16.26 8.98
N LEU A 14 -16.25 -15.51 10.06
CA LEU A 14 -15.71 -16.05 11.31
C LEU A 14 -16.68 -17.00 12.05
N VAL A 15 -17.99 -16.72 12.02
CA VAL A 15 -19.03 -17.60 12.60
C VAL A 15 -19.21 -18.90 11.79
N VAL A 16 -18.99 -18.87 10.47
CA VAL A 16 -19.12 -20.05 9.59
C VAL A 16 -17.88 -20.94 9.62
N ILE A 17 -16.68 -20.39 9.85
CA ILE A 17 -15.42 -21.16 9.97
C ILE A 17 -15.37 -22.02 11.24
N VAL A 18 -16.16 -21.71 12.28
CA VAL A 18 -16.09 -22.42 13.55
C VAL A 18 -17.42 -23.08 13.90
N THR A 19 -17.54 -24.35 13.52
CA THR A 19 -18.45 -25.28 14.21
C THR A 19 -17.92 -25.51 15.64
N GLY A 20 -18.22 -24.59 16.56
CA GLY A 20 -18.10 -24.76 18.01
C GLY A 20 -16.71 -24.57 18.62
N ASP A 21 -16.38 -23.32 18.96
CA ASP A 21 -15.76 -22.87 20.22
C ASP A 21 -15.37 -21.37 20.09
N ALA A 22 -15.40 -20.62 21.20
CA ALA A 22 -14.94 -19.23 21.23
C ALA A 22 -13.41 -19.20 21.22
N ASN A 23 -12.82 -19.22 20.02
CA ASN A 23 -11.38 -19.06 19.79
C ASN A 23 -10.98 -17.58 20.04
N PRO A 24 -9.83 -17.29 20.68
CA PRO A 24 -9.20 -15.96 20.73
C PRO A 24 -9.47 -15.04 19.54
N GLU A 25 -9.28 -15.52 18.31
CA GLU A 25 -9.33 -14.71 17.08
C GLU A 25 -10.74 -14.19 16.79
N VAL A 26 -11.74 -15.01 17.12
CA VAL A 26 -13.15 -14.66 17.01
C VAL A 26 -13.53 -13.64 18.08
N CYS A 27 -12.94 -13.77 19.27
CA CYS A 27 -13.19 -12.84 20.37
C CYS A 27 -12.61 -11.45 20.08
N SER A 28 -11.33 -11.36 19.68
CA SER A 28 -10.69 -10.09 19.35
C SER A 28 -11.38 -9.39 18.18
N ALA A 29 -11.69 -10.12 17.11
CA ALA A 29 -12.45 -9.58 15.97
C ALA A 29 -13.84 -9.06 16.39
N CYS A 30 -14.57 -9.82 17.22
CA CYS A 30 -15.88 -9.38 17.71
C CYS A 30 -15.78 -8.07 18.50
N VAL A 31 -14.87 -8.01 19.48
CA VAL A 31 -14.71 -6.84 20.36
C VAL A 31 -14.33 -5.60 19.54
N ILE A 32 -13.41 -5.73 18.59
CA ILE A 32 -12.97 -4.64 17.71
C ILE A 32 -14.13 -4.17 16.82
N VAL A 33 -14.82 -5.08 16.13
CA VAL A 33 -15.90 -4.72 15.20
C VAL A 33 -17.10 -4.11 15.92
N VAL A 34 -17.52 -4.69 17.04
CA VAL A 34 -18.63 -4.15 17.85
C VAL A 34 -18.27 -2.76 18.38
N GLY A 35 -17.04 -2.59 18.89
CA GLY A 35 -16.54 -1.29 19.32
C GLY A 35 -16.58 -0.24 18.21
N LEU A 36 -16.04 -0.56 17.03
CA LEU A 36 -16.04 0.33 15.87
C LEU A 36 -17.45 0.71 15.40
N VAL A 37 -18.37 -0.26 15.35
CA VAL A 37 -19.76 -0.02 14.92
C VAL A 37 -20.49 0.90 15.87
N GLN A 38 -20.26 0.76 17.18
CA GLN A 38 -20.83 1.65 18.18
C GLN A 38 -20.20 3.06 18.10
N GLN A 39 -18.88 3.16 17.94
CA GLN A 39 -18.17 4.44 17.83
C GLN A 39 -18.53 5.22 16.55
N ALA A 40 -18.72 4.53 15.42
CA ALA A 40 -19.04 5.12 14.13
C ALA A 40 -20.56 5.26 13.86
N GLU A 41 -21.42 4.87 14.82
CA GLU A 41 -22.88 4.90 14.70
C GLU A 41 -23.41 4.12 13.46
N LEU A 42 -22.84 2.93 13.22
CA LEU A 42 -23.13 2.09 12.05
C LEU A 42 -24.11 0.94 12.33
N GLN A 43 -24.85 1.00 13.43
CA GLN A 43 -25.66 -0.12 13.95
C GLN A 43 -26.63 -0.67 12.90
N GLY A 44 -27.37 0.20 12.22
CA GLY A 44 -28.33 -0.20 11.18
C GLY A 44 -27.67 -0.88 9.98
N GLN A 45 -26.46 -0.44 9.59
CA GLN A 45 -25.74 -1.05 8.47
C GLN A 45 -25.22 -2.45 8.83
N LEU A 46 -24.74 -2.64 10.06
CA LEU A 46 -24.33 -3.95 10.55
C LEU A 46 -25.53 -4.91 10.64
N ALA A 47 -26.67 -4.45 11.17
CA ALA A 47 -27.88 -5.25 11.28
C ALA A 47 -28.34 -5.79 9.91
N ASP A 48 -28.39 -4.93 8.90
CA ASP A 48 -28.80 -5.29 7.54
C ASP A 48 -27.86 -6.31 6.92
N ALA A 49 -26.54 -6.13 7.11
CA ALA A 49 -25.53 -7.04 6.61
C ALA A 49 -25.57 -8.41 7.29
N LEU A 50 -25.70 -8.46 8.62
CA LEU A 50 -25.82 -9.73 9.33
C LEU A 50 -27.08 -10.50 8.89
N LYS A 51 -28.21 -9.79 8.76
CA LYS A 51 -29.48 -10.38 8.30
C LYS A 51 -29.43 -10.85 6.84
N SER A 52 -28.61 -10.24 5.98
CA SER A 52 -28.52 -10.67 4.57
C SER A 52 -27.90 -12.06 4.40
N HIS A 53 -27.18 -12.56 5.41
CA HIS A 53 -26.53 -13.88 5.38
C HIS A 53 -27.30 -14.94 6.18
N CYS A 54 -28.43 -14.58 6.80
CA CYS A 54 -29.28 -15.60 7.39
C CYS A 54 -29.84 -16.52 6.29
N PRO A 55 -29.94 -17.83 6.56
CA PRO A 55 -30.41 -18.80 5.58
C PRO A 55 -31.83 -18.48 5.10
N GLY A 56 -32.09 -18.70 3.82
CA GLY A 56 -33.40 -18.44 3.20
C GLY A 56 -34.46 -19.48 3.61
N GLY A 57 -35.64 -18.98 4.02
CA GLY A 57 -36.82 -19.80 4.33
C GLY A 57 -36.83 -20.42 5.74
N THR A 58 -38.03 -20.62 6.28
CA THR A 58 -38.35 -21.36 7.54
C THR A 58 -38.14 -20.65 8.90
N VAL A 59 -38.09 -21.46 9.97
CA VAL A 59 -37.86 -21.12 11.40
C VAL A 59 -36.41 -20.72 11.65
N ALA A 60 -35.45 -21.28 10.89
CA ALA A 60 -34.03 -20.98 11.02
C ALA A 60 -33.71 -19.50 10.71
N GLN A 61 -34.34 -18.93 9.68
CA GLN A 61 -34.24 -17.50 9.36
C GLN A 61 -34.75 -16.62 10.51
N ARG A 62 -35.87 -17.00 11.14
CA ARG A 62 -36.44 -16.27 12.29
C ARG A 62 -35.56 -16.34 13.53
N ALA A 63 -34.97 -17.51 13.80
CA ALA A 63 -34.01 -17.66 14.89
C ALA A 63 -32.74 -16.83 14.65
N CYS A 64 -32.23 -16.82 13.41
CA CYS A 64 -31.10 -15.99 13.00
C CYS A 64 -31.39 -14.49 13.18
N TYR A 65 -32.53 -14.00 12.67
CA TYR A 65 -32.92 -12.59 12.83
C TYR A 65 -33.08 -12.21 14.30
N ALA A 66 -33.70 -13.06 15.12
CA ALA A 66 -33.83 -12.81 16.54
C ALA A 66 -32.46 -12.78 17.26
N GLY A 67 -31.48 -13.57 16.81
CA GLY A 67 -30.10 -13.51 17.29
C GLY A 67 -29.43 -12.19 16.93
N VAL A 68 -29.54 -11.76 15.67
CA VAL A 68 -29.03 -10.46 15.21
C VAL A 68 -29.69 -9.30 15.97
N ASP A 69 -31.02 -9.32 16.14
CA ASP A 69 -31.74 -8.28 16.87
C ASP A 69 -31.28 -8.19 18.33
N ARG A 70 -31.01 -9.31 19.00
CA ARG A 70 -30.44 -9.29 20.36
C ARG A 70 -29.05 -8.68 20.42
N LEU A 71 -28.20 -8.99 19.44
CA LEU A 71 -26.87 -8.38 19.35
C LEU A 71 -26.99 -6.86 19.13
N MET A 72 -27.95 -6.42 18.31
CA MET A 72 -28.22 -4.99 18.07
C MET A 72 -28.78 -4.27 19.29
N MET A 73 -29.59 -4.92 20.13
CA MET A 73 -30.03 -4.30 21.39
C MET A 73 -28.85 -3.89 22.28
N GLY A 74 -27.84 -4.76 22.45
CA GLY A 74 -26.65 -4.43 23.24
C GLY A 74 -25.86 -3.25 22.65
N VAL A 75 -25.76 -3.21 21.32
CA VAL A 75 -25.11 -2.12 20.58
C VAL A 75 -25.87 -0.79 20.76
N GLU A 76 -27.20 -0.81 20.66
CA GLU A 76 -28.09 0.35 20.85
C GLU A 76 -28.08 0.85 22.30
N GLU A 77 -28.01 -0.05 23.28
CA GLU A 77 -27.91 0.26 24.71
C GLU A 77 -26.51 0.78 25.10
N LYS A 78 -25.56 0.82 24.17
CA LYS A 78 -24.16 1.20 24.41
C LYS A 78 -23.49 0.34 25.48
N ALA A 79 -23.85 -0.94 25.56
CA ALA A 79 -23.14 -1.91 26.38
C ALA A 79 -21.66 -2.01 25.92
N VAL A 80 -20.80 -2.44 26.83
CA VAL A 80 -19.37 -2.63 26.56
C VAL A 80 -19.19 -3.73 25.51
N PRO A 81 -18.37 -3.54 24.45
CA PRO A 81 -18.23 -4.52 23.37
C PRO A 81 -17.95 -5.94 23.85
N GLU A 82 -17.12 -6.10 24.86
CA GLU A 82 -16.77 -7.37 25.50
C GLU A 82 -18.01 -8.07 26.08
N GLU A 83 -18.90 -7.35 26.75
CA GLU A 83 -20.15 -7.91 27.30
C GLU A 83 -21.08 -8.39 26.18
N ILE A 84 -21.15 -7.64 25.07
CA ILE A 84 -21.94 -8.01 23.90
C ILE A 84 -21.38 -9.32 23.31
N CYS A 85 -20.07 -9.38 23.07
CA CYS A 85 -19.39 -10.54 22.50
C CYS A 85 -19.46 -11.78 23.42
N LEU A 86 -19.32 -11.61 24.74
CA LEU A 86 -19.53 -12.67 25.73
C LEU A 86 -20.97 -13.19 25.71
N SER A 87 -21.95 -12.28 25.68
CA SER A 87 -23.37 -12.66 25.64
C SER A 87 -23.78 -13.38 24.34
N ALA A 88 -23.06 -13.08 23.25
CA ALA A 88 -23.21 -13.73 21.95
C ALA A 88 -22.46 -15.07 21.86
N GLY A 89 -21.68 -15.45 22.87
CA GLY A 89 -20.87 -16.67 22.87
C GLY A 89 -19.65 -16.60 21.93
N LEU A 90 -19.24 -15.40 21.52
CA LEU A 90 -18.09 -15.15 20.65
C LEU A 90 -16.79 -14.96 21.45
N CYS A 91 -16.91 -14.72 22.76
CA CYS A 91 -15.81 -14.70 23.72
C CYS A 91 -16.06 -15.71 24.84
N SER A 92 -15.00 -16.33 25.33
CA SER A 92 -15.02 -17.31 26.44
C SER A 92 -14.44 -16.76 27.75
N ASN A 93 -13.52 -15.78 27.67
CA ASN A 93 -12.82 -15.25 28.84
C ASN A 93 -13.30 -13.82 29.19
N PRO A 94 -14.07 -13.64 30.28
CA PRO A 94 -14.55 -12.33 30.68
C PRO A 94 -13.48 -11.42 31.32
N GLN A 95 -12.27 -11.93 31.55
CA GLN A 95 -11.18 -11.14 32.13
C GLN A 95 -10.38 -10.36 31.08
N CYS A 96 -10.46 -10.74 29.80
CA CYS A 96 -9.77 -10.02 28.74
C CYS A 96 -10.58 -8.78 28.34
N GLN A 97 -10.03 -7.59 28.62
CA GLN A 97 -10.68 -6.31 28.36
C GLN A 97 -9.80 -5.41 27.51
N LEU A 98 -10.32 -4.95 26.37
CA LEU A 98 -9.71 -3.96 25.50
C LEU A 98 -10.13 -2.54 25.89
N PHE A 99 -11.41 -2.36 26.24
CA PHE A 99 -11.99 -1.06 26.58
C PHE A 99 -12.16 -0.91 28.09
N LYS A 100 -11.10 -0.44 28.78
CA LYS A 100 -11.13 -0.13 30.22
C LYS A 100 -12.19 0.94 30.57
N ASN A 101 -12.54 1.82 29.61
CA ASN A 101 -13.61 2.81 29.74
C ASN A 101 -14.49 2.79 28.48
N TRP A 102 -15.81 2.79 28.67
CA TRP A 102 -16.78 2.82 27.58
C TRP A 102 -18.00 3.71 27.92
N PRO A 103 -18.57 4.47 26.96
CA PRO A 103 -18.07 4.70 25.60
C PRO A 103 -16.75 5.45 25.57
N VAL A 104 -15.96 5.26 24.51
CA VAL A 104 -14.75 6.06 24.26
C VAL A 104 -15.17 7.52 24.07
N LYS A 105 -14.59 8.42 24.89
CA LYS A 105 -14.96 9.84 24.90
C LYS A 105 -14.24 10.65 23.82
N ASP A 106 -12.94 10.38 23.65
CA ASP A 106 -12.06 11.11 22.75
C ASP A 106 -11.57 10.13 21.69
N LEU A 107 -12.17 10.16 20.49
CA LEU A 107 -11.69 9.35 19.37
C LEU A 107 -10.47 10.02 18.71
N PRO A 108 -9.46 9.24 18.30
CA PRO A 108 -8.25 9.78 17.69
C PRO A 108 -8.58 10.50 16.38
N GLU A 109 -7.82 11.54 16.07
CA GLU A 109 -7.95 12.25 14.79
C GLU A 109 -7.42 11.38 13.64
N PRO A 110 -7.97 11.53 12.43
CA PRO A 110 -7.45 10.88 11.24
C PRO A 110 -5.98 11.23 11.01
N LEU A 111 -5.20 10.31 10.44
CA LEU A 111 -3.86 10.63 9.98
C LEU A 111 -3.92 11.73 8.90
N PRO A 112 -2.94 12.65 8.87
CA PRO A 112 -2.84 13.64 7.81
C PRO A 112 -2.47 13.00 6.46
N ASP A 113 -2.72 13.70 5.35
CA ASP A 113 -2.24 13.33 4.01
C ASP A 113 -0.70 13.37 3.91
N TRP A 114 -0.07 12.50 3.11
CA TRP A 114 1.40 12.35 2.94
C TRP A 114 2.14 13.72 2.92
N PRO A 115 3.20 13.92 3.75
CA PRO A 115 3.71 15.25 4.04
C PRO A 115 4.67 15.81 2.98
N THR A 116 4.87 15.13 1.85
CA THR A 116 5.73 15.58 0.74
C THR A 116 4.96 15.93 -0.53
N THR A 117 3.84 15.27 -0.82
CA THR A 117 3.02 15.57 -2.01
C THR A 117 2.39 16.98 -1.94
N ARG A 118 1.98 17.45 -0.75
CA ARG A 118 1.53 18.86 -0.61
C ARG A 118 2.67 19.87 -0.63
N ARG A 119 3.77 19.64 0.11
CA ARG A 119 4.75 20.71 0.35
C ARG A 119 5.67 20.99 -0.83
N MET A 120 5.95 20.02 -1.70
CA MET A 120 6.80 20.22 -2.88
C MET A 120 6.00 20.53 -4.16
N LEU A 121 4.84 19.88 -4.37
CA LEU A 121 4.00 20.16 -5.54
C LEU A 121 3.16 21.43 -5.36
N GLU A 122 2.59 21.73 -4.18
CA GLU A 122 1.83 22.98 -4.00
C GLU A 122 2.72 24.22 -3.91
N GLN A 123 4.01 24.08 -3.58
CA GLN A 123 4.95 25.23 -3.56
C GLN A 123 5.55 25.57 -4.93
N HIS A 124 5.46 24.66 -5.92
CA HIS A 124 6.04 24.85 -7.25
C HIS A 124 5.07 24.57 -8.40
N GLN A 125 3.77 24.39 -8.16
CA GLN A 125 2.79 24.17 -9.21
C GLN A 125 1.65 25.18 -9.17
N LYS A 126 1.13 25.46 -10.36
CA LYS A 126 0.03 26.38 -10.61
C LYS A 126 -1.06 25.66 -11.38
N THR A 127 -2.32 25.94 -11.08
CA THR A 127 -3.45 25.12 -11.57
C THR A 127 -4.44 25.95 -12.37
N ILE A 128 -4.91 25.40 -13.49
CA ILE A 128 -6.09 25.89 -14.21
C ILE A 128 -7.14 24.79 -14.20
N TYR A 129 -8.32 25.11 -13.66
CA TYR A 129 -9.50 24.27 -13.77
C TYR A 129 -10.42 24.79 -14.88
N ILE A 130 -10.84 23.93 -15.80
CA ILE A 130 -11.76 24.28 -16.89
C ILE A 130 -13.06 23.50 -16.72
N ASN A 131 -14.13 24.24 -16.48
CA ASN A 131 -15.50 23.74 -16.43
C ASN A 131 -16.25 24.19 -17.67
N ARG A 132 -17.33 23.48 -17.99
CA ARG A 132 -18.34 24.01 -18.90
C ARG A 132 -19.25 25.00 -18.17
N HIS A 133 -19.93 25.87 -18.91
CA HIS A 133 -21.13 26.54 -18.40
C HIS A 133 -22.19 25.52 -17.92
N GLY A 134 -23.03 25.90 -16.95
CA GLY A 134 -24.16 25.10 -16.48
C GLY A 134 -25.29 24.90 -17.51
N GLU A 135 -26.26 24.06 -17.18
CA GLU A 135 -27.37 23.68 -18.05
C GLU A 135 -28.23 24.88 -18.48
N LYS A 136 -28.72 24.85 -19.73
CA LYS A 136 -29.38 25.98 -20.41
C LYS A 136 -30.87 25.75 -20.68
N LYS A 137 -31.66 26.83 -20.74
CA LYS A 137 -33.11 26.77 -21.06
C LYS A 137 -33.39 26.28 -22.48
N TRP A 138 -32.61 26.76 -23.44
CA TRP A 138 -32.62 26.40 -24.86
C TRP A 138 -31.28 26.86 -25.47
N SER A 139 -31.05 26.62 -26.76
CA SER A 139 -29.72 26.76 -27.38
C SER A 139 -29.02 28.11 -27.16
N LEU A 140 -29.75 29.23 -27.19
CA LEU A 140 -29.21 30.58 -26.93
C LEU A 140 -29.70 31.23 -25.61
N GLY A 141 -30.47 30.49 -24.81
CA GLY A 141 -31.04 31.01 -23.55
C GLY A 141 -30.07 30.99 -22.38
N CYS A 142 -30.44 31.67 -21.28
CA CYS A 142 -29.71 31.69 -20.01
C CYS A 142 -29.66 30.31 -19.31
N LEU A 143 -28.95 30.24 -18.18
CA LEU A 143 -29.00 29.04 -17.32
C LEU A 143 -30.46 28.68 -16.95
N ASN A 144 -30.78 27.39 -16.97
CA ASN A 144 -32.03 26.86 -16.41
C ASN A 144 -31.89 26.64 -14.89
N GLU A 145 -32.94 26.16 -14.22
CA GLU A 145 -32.91 25.94 -12.76
C GLU A 145 -31.80 24.97 -12.34
N GLN A 146 -31.54 23.93 -13.13
CA GLN A 146 -30.47 22.98 -12.88
C GLN A 146 -29.09 23.64 -13.03
N GLY A 147 -28.88 24.43 -14.08
CA GLY A 147 -27.64 25.16 -14.30
C GLY A 147 -27.37 26.23 -13.23
N GLN A 148 -28.41 26.86 -12.70
CA GLN A 148 -28.29 27.76 -11.54
C GLN A 148 -27.90 27.00 -10.27
N ALA A 149 -28.52 25.85 -10.01
CA ALA A 149 -28.17 25.00 -8.87
C ALA A 149 -26.73 24.46 -8.97
N ARG A 150 -26.30 24.10 -10.18
CA ARG A 150 -24.92 23.70 -10.47
C ARG A 150 -23.93 24.83 -10.19
N SER A 151 -24.26 26.03 -10.67
CA SER A 151 -23.46 27.24 -10.44
C SER A 151 -23.26 27.54 -8.95
N GLU A 152 -24.30 27.38 -8.13
CA GLU A 152 -24.21 27.50 -6.67
C GLU A 152 -23.37 26.38 -6.05
N TYR A 153 -23.52 25.14 -6.53
CA TYR A 153 -22.73 23.99 -6.06
C TYR A 153 -21.24 24.14 -6.36
N ILE A 154 -20.89 24.62 -7.57
CA ILE A 154 -19.51 24.95 -7.95
C ILE A 154 -18.91 25.95 -6.94
N ALA A 155 -19.68 26.97 -6.57
CA ALA A 155 -19.25 27.97 -5.60
C ALA A 155 -19.16 27.41 -4.17
N SER A 156 -20.12 26.58 -3.75
CA SER A 156 -20.21 26.12 -2.37
C SER A 156 -19.28 24.96 -2.03
N SER A 157 -19.07 24.04 -2.98
CA SER A 157 -18.62 22.67 -2.69
C SER A 157 -17.50 22.15 -3.59
N VAL A 158 -17.36 22.66 -4.82
CA VAL A 158 -16.30 22.22 -5.74
C VAL A 158 -14.98 22.92 -5.39
N TYR A 159 -14.93 24.25 -5.49
CA TYR A 159 -13.72 25.04 -5.22
C TYR A 159 -13.68 25.60 -3.79
N ASN A 160 -13.81 24.70 -2.81
CA ASN A 160 -13.87 25.05 -1.39
C ASN A 160 -12.50 24.96 -0.67
N GLY A 161 -11.44 24.52 -1.36
CA GLY A 161 -10.12 24.28 -0.77
C GLY A 161 -9.93 22.87 -0.20
N GLU A 162 -10.97 22.04 -0.17
CA GLU A 162 -10.89 20.64 0.28
C GLU A 162 -10.86 19.69 -0.93
N ASN A 163 -11.82 19.82 -1.85
CA ASN A 163 -11.92 18.95 -3.04
C ASN A 163 -11.10 19.48 -4.22
N TYR A 164 -11.18 20.79 -4.46
CA TYR A 164 -10.37 21.53 -5.42
C TYR A 164 -9.91 22.84 -4.80
N LEU A 165 -8.74 23.33 -5.23
CA LEU A 165 -8.18 24.58 -4.72
C LEU A 165 -9.14 25.75 -4.95
N ALA A 166 -9.24 26.64 -3.97
CA ALA A 166 -9.99 27.88 -4.14
C ALA A 166 -9.33 28.75 -5.23
N PRO A 167 -10.11 29.46 -6.06
CA PRO A 167 -9.53 30.28 -7.12
C PRO A 167 -8.83 31.52 -6.55
N ASP A 168 -7.74 31.94 -7.21
CA ASP A 168 -7.15 33.29 -7.10
C ASP A 168 -7.57 34.19 -8.27
N ALA A 169 -8.07 33.57 -9.35
CA ALA A 169 -8.61 34.26 -10.50
C ALA A 169 -9.73 33.46 -11.16
N ILE A 170 -10.67 34.18 -11.78
CA ILE A 170 -11.83 33.58 -12.44
C ILE A 170 -11.92 34.10 -13.87
N PHE A 171 -12.07 33.20 -14.83
CA PHE A 171 -12.28 33.51 -16.25
C PHE A 171 -13.59 32.93 -16.75
N ALA A 172 -14.23 33.62 -17.69
CA ALA A 172 -15.40 33.09 -18.40
C ALA A 172 -15.33 33.40 -19.90
N CYS A 173 -15.86 32.47 -20.72
CA CYS A 173 -15.91 32.62 -22.18
C CYS A 173 -16.93 33.68 -22.59
N GLN A 174 -16.48 34.69 -23.33
CA GLN A 174 -17.33 35.64 -24.03
C GLN A 174 -17.74 35.09 -25.40
N TYR A 175 -19.05 34.98 -25.61
CA TYR A 175 -19.62 34.53 -26.87
C TYR A 175 -19.60 35.65 -27.94
N ASP A 176 -19.65 35.25 -29.22
CA ASP A 176 -19.74 36.18 -30.38
C ASP A 176 -21.16 36.23 -30.98
N ASP A 177 -22.03 35.30 -30.58
CA ASP A 177 -23.41 35.21 -31.04
C ASP A 177 -24.34 36.19 -30.30
N PRO A 178 -25.47 36.60 -30.91
CA PRO A 178 -26.52 37.37 -30.24
C PRO A 178 -27.29 36.47 -29.28
N ILE A 179 -26.68 36.18 -28.13
CA ILE A 179 -27.26 35.37 -27.06
C ILE A 179 -28.02 36.24 -26.06
N ASP A 180 -29.02 35.64 -25.41
CA ASP A 180 -29.81 36.32 -24.38
C ASP A 180 -28.99 36.56 -23.10
N CYS A 181 -28.05 35.66 -22.80
CA CYS A 181 -27.30 35.63 -21.54
C CYS A 181 -25.94 34.94 -21.69
N GLU A 182 -24.90 35.51 -21.06
CA GLU A 182 -23.53 35.01 -21.05
C GLU A 182 -23.36 33.84 -20.04
N ARG A 183 -23.81 32.64 -20.39
CA ARG A 183 -23.89 31.49 -19.46
C ARG A 183 -22.59 31.10 -18.77
N CYS A 184 -21.44 31.20 -19.45
CA CYS A 184 -20.14 30.96 -18.82
C CYS A 184 -19.91 31.93 -17.66
N LYS A 185 -20.28 33.20 -17.84
CA LYS A 185 -20.22 34.22 -16.79
C LYS A 185 -21.24 33.95 -15.68
N GLU A 186 -22.47 33.58 -16.03
CA GLU A 186 -23.51 33.21 -15.05
C GLU A 186 -23.03 32.07 -14.16
N THR A 187 -22.38 31.04 -14.74
CA THR A 187 -21.93 29.83 -14.03
C THR A 187 -20.91 30.13 -12.93
N VAL A 188 -20.02 31.10 -13.13
CA VAL A 188 -19.00 31.49 -12.13
C VAL A 188 -19.38 32.73 -11.32
N THR A 189 -20.58 33.29 -11.53
CA THR A 189 -21.04 34.48 -10.78
C THR A 189 -21.17 34.21 -9.28
N PRO A 190 -21.79 33.10 -8.82
CA PRO A 190 -21.82 32.76 -7.40
C PRO A 190 -20.43 32.55 -6.81
N LEU A 191 -19.51 31.94 -7.57
CA LEU A 191 -18.12 31.74 -7.14
C LEU A 191 -17.40 33.08 -6.97
N SER A 192 -17.54 34.00 -7.93
CA SER A 192 -17.03 35.37 -7.86
C SER A 192 -17.61 36.15 -6.67
N ALA A 193 -18.92 36.03 -6.42
CA ALA A 193 -19.55 36.68 -5.28
C ALA A 193 -19.05 36.13 -3.93
N LYS A 194 -18.82 34.81 -3.84
CA LYS A 194 -18.33 34.15 -2.63
C LYS A 194 -16.86 34.49 -2.33
N THR A 195 -16.01 34.55 -3.35
CA THR A 195 -14.57 34.81 -3.19
C THR A 195 -14.21 36.29 -3.24
N GLY A 196 -15.09 37.15 -3.75
CA GLY A 196 -14.81 38.56 -3.99
C GLY A 196 -13.92 38.83 -5.22
N LEU A 197 -13.61 37.80 -6.01
CA LEU A 197 -12.74 37.92 -7.18
C LEU A 197 -13.50 38.42 -8.42
N PRO A 198 -12.92 39.33 -9.22
CA PRO A 198 -13.54 39.74 -10.47
C PRO A 198 -13.50 38.62 -11.53
N ILE A 199 -14.52 38.57 -12.38
CA ILE A 199 -14.56 37.66 -13.53
C ILE A 199 -13.90 38.34 -14.74
N VAL A 200 -12.81 37.76 -15.23
CA VAL A 200 -12.19 38.18 -16.50
C VAL A 200 -13.03 37.65 -17.66
N PHE A 201 -13.56 38.58 -18.48
CA PHE A 201 -14.60 38.29 -19.47
C PHE A 201 -14.33 38.92 -20.85
N ASP A 202 -13.05 39.05 -21.20
CA ASP A 202 -12.61 39.72 -22.42
C ASP A 202 -12.25 38.74 -23.56
N TYR A 203 -12.27 37.43 -23.29
CA TYR A 203 -11.79 36.40 -24.21
C TYR A 203 -12.85 35.32 -24.42
N GLY A 204 -12.75 34.57 -25.53
CA GLY A 204 -13.74 33.56 -25.87
C GLY A 204 -13.75 33.25 -27.35
N TYR A 205 -14.94 33.30 -27.96
CA TYR A 205 -15.09 33.06 -29.41
C TYR A 205 -14.54 34.21 -30.26
N ARG A 206 -14.56 35.44 -29.74
CA ARG A 206 -14.21 36.67 -30.48
C ARG A 206 -12.73 36.69 -30.89
N LYS A 207 -12.46 36.32 -32.14
CA LYS A 207 -11.10 36.29 -32.71
C LYS A 207 -10.38 37.64 -32.62
N VAL A 208 -11.11 38.75 -32.69
CA VAL A 208 -10.57 40.12 -32.57
C VAL A 208 -9.89 40.36 -31.20
N LEU A 209 -10.34 39.65 -30.16
CA LEU A 209 -9.79 39.73 -28.79
C LEU A 209 -8.76 38.61 -28.53
N GLY A 210 -8.34 37.87 -29.58
CA GLY A 210 -7.37 36.79 -29.51
C GLY A 210 -7.96 35.38 -29.39
N GLY A 211 -9.28 35.24 -29.22
CA GLY A 211 -9.95 33.95 -29.12
C GLY A 211 -9.44 33.05 -27.97
N ASN A 212 -9.50 31.73 -28.13
CA ASN A 212 -8.94 30.75 -27.17
C ASN A 212 -7.43 30.92 -26.94
N LYS A 213 -6.66 31.30 -27.97
CA LYS A 213 -5.21 31.55 -27.83
C LYS A 213 -4.92 32.79 -26.97
N GLY A 214 -5.73 33.84 -27.14
CA GLY A 214 -5.69 35.03 -26.29
C GLY A 214 -6.05 34.71 -24.84
N ALA A 215 -7.11 33.91 -24.65
CA ALA A 215 -7.53 33.42 -23.34
C ALA A 215 -6.41 32.62 -22.63
N ALA A 216 -5.82 31.64 -23.32
CA ALA A 216 -4.73 30.82 -22.79
C ALA A 216 -3.52 31.69 -22.39
N LYS A 217 -3.15 32.66 -23.23
CA LYS A 217 -2.07 33.62 -22.92
C LYS A 217 -2.40 34.45 -21.68
N ALA A 218 -3.63 34.96 -21.56
CA ALA A 218 -4.05 35.75 -20.42
C ALA A 218 -4.10 34.93 -19.12
N MET A 219 -4.52 33.67 -19.18
CA MET A 219 -4.51 32.74 -18.04
C MET A 219 -3.09 32.43 -17.59
N LYS A 220 -2.17 32.11 -18.52
CA LYS A 220 -0.74 31.91 -18.18
C LYS A 220 -0.10 33.18 -17.62
N GLU A 221 -0.42 34.35 -18.16
CA GLU A 221 0.05 35.61 -17.57
C GLU A 221 -0.48 35.78 -16.14
N LYS A 222 -1.75 35.44 -15.90
CA LYS A 222 -2.35 35.53 -14.57
C LYS A 222 -1.67 34.58 -13.58
N LEU A 223 -1.31 33.37 -14.01
CA LEU A 223 -0.57 32.39 -13.21
C LEU A 223 0.78 32.94 -12.69
N LYS A 224 1.38 33.96 -13.30
CA LYS A 224 2.58 34.61 -12.71
C LYS A 224 2.31 35.24 -11.34
N THR A 225 1.05 35.54 -11.03
CA THR A 225 0.62 36.24 -9.79
C THR A 225 -0.49 35.52 -9.04
N ALA A 226 -0.92 34.36 -9.53
CA ALA A 226 -2.00 33.54 -9.01
C ALA A 226 -1.55 32.08 -9.02
N ASP A 227 -2.00 31.28 -8.07
CA ASP A 227 -1.69 29.85 -8.02
C ASP A 227 -2.82 29.03 -8.62
N THR A 228 -4.06 29.50 -8.52
CA THR A 228 -5.23 28.81 -9.07
C THR A 228 -6.10 29.72 -9.95
N VAL A 229 -6.43 29.25 -11.16
CA VAL A 229 -7.39 29.90 -12.07
C VAL A 229 -8.57 28.95 -12.31
N VAL A 230 -9.79 29.41 -12.04
CA VAL A 230 -11.01 28.68 -12.40
C VAL A 230 -11.64 29.30 -13.64
N VAL A 231 -11.99 28.45 -14.60
CA VAL A 231 -12.53 28.84 -15.89
C VAL A 231 -13.90 28.19 -16.09
N ALA A 232 -14.88 28.97 -16.58
CA ALA A 232 -16.07 28.42 -17.22
C ALA A 232 -16.07 28.74 -18.71
N TRP A 233 -16.17 27.71 -19.53
CA TRP A 233 -15.97 27.82 -20.97
C TRP A 233 -17.09 27.16 -21.78
N GLU A 234 -17.16 27.47 -23.07
CA GLU A 234 -18.12 26.85 -23.96
C GLU A 234 -17.61 25.48 -24.41
N HIS A 235 -18.43 24.43 -24.32
CA HIS A 235 -18.05 23.07 -24.74
C HIS A 235 -17.28 22.97 -26.08
N ASN A 236 -17.76 23.63 -27.14
CA ASN A 236 -17.09 23.63 -28.45
C ASN A 236 -15.71 24.31 -28.46
N ASN A 237 -15.43 25.13 -27.45
CA ASN A 237 -14.19 25.88 -27.30
C ASN A 237 -13.31 25.37 -26.16
N ILE A 238 -13.74 24.35 -25.38
CA ILE A 238 -12.93 23.80 -24.29
C ILE A 238 -11.67 23.16 -24.88
N ASN A 239 -11.79 22.21 -25.80
CA ASN A 239 -10.61 21.57 -26.39
C ASN A 239 -9.67 22.58 -27.07
N PRO A 240 -10.15 23.52 -27.91
CA PRO A 240 -9.29 24.58 -28.44
C PRO A 240 -8.60 25.47 -27.40
N LEU A 241 -9.21 25.72 -26.23
CA LEU A 241 -8.58 26.43 -25.12
C LEU A 241 -7.50 25.56 -24.46
N THR A 242 -7.83 24.30 -24.18
CA THR A 242 -6.95 23.31 -23.55
C THR A 242 -5.71 23.03 -24.39
N GLU A 243 -5.86 22.89 -25.71
CA GLU A 243 -4.73 22.83 -26.66
C GLU A 243 -3.88 24.10 -26.62
N ALA A 244 -4.52 25.28 -26.60
CA ALA A 244 -3.81 26.56 -26.53
C ALA A 244 -3.05 26.75 -25.19
N LEU A 245 -3.45 26.04 -24.13
CA LEU A 245 -2.77 26.01 -22.85
C LEU A 245 -1.57 25.04 -22.83
N GLY A 246 -1.47 24.13 -23.81
CA GLY A 246 -0.30 23.27 -24.04
C GLY A 246 -0.58 21.77 -23.98
N VAL A 247 -1.84 21.33 -23.85
CA VAL A 247 -2.17 19.90 -23.87
C VAL A 247 -2.11 19.37 -25.30
N ASP A 248 -1.56 18.17 -25.48
CA ASP A 248 -1.55 17.50 -26.78
C ASP A 248 -2.98 17.17 -27.23
N SER A 249 -3.33 17.53 -28.47
CA SER A 249 -4.64 17.23 -29.07
C SER A 249 -5.01 15.74 -29.06
N GLY A 250 -4.03 14.83 -29.05
CA GLY A 250 -4.24 13.38 -28.97
C GLY A 250 -4.75 12.90 -27.61
N LEU A 251 -4.61 13.71 -26.55
CA LEU A 251 -5.13 13.43 -25.21
C LEU A 251 -6.55 13.98 -24.98
N LEU A 252 -7.11 14.69 -25.97
CA LEU A 252 -8.38 15.40 -25.84
C LEU A 252 -9.50 14.66 -26.58
N ASP A 253 -10.31 13.94 -25.83
CA ASP A 253 -11.59 13.42 -26.33
C ASP A 253 -12.55 14.55 -26.72
N SER A 254 -13.44 14.28 -27.67
CA SER A 254 -14.54 15.20 -28.00
C SER A 254 -15.39 15.48 -26.76
N TRP A 255 -15.57 16.76 -26.39
CA TRP A 255 -16.43 17.17 -25.27
C TRP A 255 -17.93 17.00 -25.64
N PRO A 256 -18.67 16.03 -25.08
CA PRO A 256 -20.06 15.80 -25.49
C PRO A 256 -20.99 16.96 -25.15
N GLU A 257 -21.99 17.25 -25.98
CA GLU A 257 -22.97 18.31 -25.70
C GLU A 257 -23.77 18.11 -24.40
N SER A 258 -23.84 16.87 -23.90
CA SER A 258 -24.50 16.52 -22.64
C SER A 258 -23.56 16.52 -21.42
N ASP A 259 -22.26 16.74 -21.61
CA ASP A 259 -21.26 16.71 -20.54
C ASP A 259 -21.19 18.09 -19.87
N TYR A 260 -21.83 18.21 -18.71
CA TYR A 260 -21.80 19.39 -17.84
C TYR A 260 -21.01 19.17 -16.56
N ASP A 261 -20.54 17.93 -16.34
CA ASP A 261 -20.01 17.49 -15.05
C ASP A 261 -18.48 17.39 -15.06
N SER A 262 -17.87 17.33 -16.24
CA SER A 262 -16.43 17.17 -16.34
C SER A 262 -15.66 18.45 -15.97
N ILE A 263 -14.55 18.24 -15.27
CA ILE A 263 -13.54 19.27 -14.97
C ILE A 263 -12.24 18.83 -15.62
N TYR A 264 -11.64 19.70 -16.43
CA TYR A 264 -10.25 19.54 -16.84
C TYR A 264 -9.34 20.25 -15.84
N THR A 265 -8.37 19.52 -15.30
CA THR A 265 -7.34 20.06 -14.41
C THR A 265 -6.01 20.08 -15.14
N LEU A 266 -5.46 21.27 -15.32
CA LEU A 266 -4.14 21.46 -15.92
C LEU A 266 -3.20 21.99 -14.85
N LYS A 267 -2.09 21.29 -14.61
CA LYS A 267 -1.04 21.71 -13.69
C LYS A 267 0.16 22.25 -14.47
N PHE A 268 0.74 23.34 -14.00
CA PHE A 268 1.87 24.04 -14.61
C PHE A 268 3.01 24.17 -13.62
N ASP A 269 4.25 24.16 -14.10
CA ASP A 269 5.40 24.53 -13.30
C ASP A 269 5.32 26.02 -12.92
N ALA A 270 5.57 26.36 -11.66
CA ALA A 270 5.41 27.71 -11.14
C ALA A 270 6.43 28.71 -11.71
N LYS A 271 7.59 28.23 -12.21
CA LYS A 271 8.66 29.07 -12.76
C LYS A 271 8.57 29.18 -14.28
N SER A 272 8.47 28.06 -15.00
CA SER A 272 8.47 28.02 -16.46
C SER A 272 7.07 28.24 -17.06
N LEU A 273 6.00 27.96 -16.31
CA LEU A 273 4.62 27.87 -16.79
C LEU A 273 4.44 26.88 -17.96
N GLU A 274 5.32 25.88 -18.02
CA GLU A 274 5.15 24.71 -18.87
C GLU A 274 4.12 23.77 -18.23
N LEU A 275 3.34 23.11 -19.08
CA LEU A 275 2.32 22.17 -18.64
C LEU A 275 3.01 20.91 -18.09
N LEU A 276 2.69 20.55 -16.85
CA LEU A 276 3.19 19.36 -16.17
C LEU A 276 2.24 18.18 -16.32
N SER A 277 0.94 18.41 -16.15
CA SER A 277 -0.06 17.35 -16.29
C SER A 277 -1.44 17.86 -16.66
N PHE A 278 -2.22 16.96 -17.24
CA PHE A 278 -3.61 17.15 -17.63
C PHE A 278 -4.43 15.96 -17.14
N THR A 279 -5.51 16.21 -16.40
CA THR A 279 -6.45 15.18 -15.97
C THR A 279 -7.89 15.61 -16.19
N LYS A 280 -8.77 14.64 -16.45
CA LYS A 280 -10.22 14.82 -16.52
C LYS A 280 -10.85 14.20 -15.27
N SER A 281 -11.55 14.99 -14.49
CA SER A 281 -12.33 14.57 -13.32
C SER A 281 -13.80 15.00 -13.46
N SER A 282 -14.60 14.81 -12.42
CA SER A 282 -15.99 15.24 -12.36
C SER A 282 -16.24 16.17 -11.16
N GLU A 283 -17.18 17.11 -11.31
CA GLU A 283 -17.62 17.97 -10.21
C GLU A 283 -18.54 17.23 -9.23
N GLY A 284 -19.20 16.15 -9.67
CA GLY A 284 -20.04 15.31 -8.80
C GLY A 284 -21.42 15.91 -8.50
N PHE A 285 -21.90 16.84 -9.32
CA PHE A 285 -23.22 17.45 -9.12
C PHE A 285 -24.33 16.48 -9.54
N SER A 286 -25.06 15.99 -8.54
CA SER A 286 -26.29 15.22 -8.75
C SER A 286 -27.52 16.08 -8.40
N GLU A 287 -28.51 16.11 -9.31
CA GLU A 287 -29.77 16.77 -9.01
C GLU A 287 -30.39 16.19 -7.73
N LYS A 288 -30.88 17.07 -6.83
CA LYS A 288 -31.90 16.68 -5.87
C LYS A 288 -33.19 16.36 -6.62
N LYS A 289 -33.29 15.15 -7.18
CA LYS A 289 -34.57 14.62 -7.65
C LYS A 289 -35.49 14.47 -6.44
N LYS A 290 -36.67 15.10 -6.54
CA LYS A 290 -37.82 14.76 -5.69
C LYS A 290 -37.95 13.24 -5.69
N SER A 291 -37.94 12.70 -4.47
CA SER A 291 -38.08 11.28 -4.16
C SER A 291 -39.05 10.58 -5.09
N ASN A 292 -38.55 9.62 -5.88
CA ASN A 292 -39.29 8.42 -6.21
C ASN A 292 -38.28 7.29 -6.41
N ALA A 293 -38.45 6.28 -5.57
CA ALA A 293 -37.68 5.06 -5.55
C ALA A 293 -37.84 4.27 -6.86
N HIS A 294 -36.85 3.41 -7.07
CA HIS A 294 -36.80 2.24 -7.96
C HIS A 294 -36.21 2.39 -9.37
N SER A 295 -35.24 1.48 -9.58
CA SER A 295 -34.67 0.95 -10.82
C SER A 295 -33.72 1.84 -11.64
N SER A 296 -32.41 1.74 -11.34
CA SER A 296 -31.43 1.13 -12.27
C SER A 296 -30.00 1.18 -11.67
N MET A 297 -29.67 0.21 -10.81
CA MET A 297 -28.30 -0.08 -10.39
C MET A 297 -28.24 -1.57 -9.99
N LYS A 298 -28.60 -2.46 -10.94
CA LYS A 298 -28.78 -3.89 -10.63
C LYS A 298 -28.11 -4.87 -11.61
N SER A 299 -27.32 -4.45 -12.59
CA SER A 299 -26.79 -5.41 -13.58
C SER A 299 -25.27 -5.49 -13.75
N VAL A 300 -24.44 -4.76 -12.99
CA VAL A 300 -22.97 -4.88 -13.13
C VAL A 300 -22.27 -5.22 -11.81
N THR A 301 -22.77 -4.76 -10.66
CA THR A 301 -22.22 -5.11 -9.33
C THR A 301 -22.78 -6.41 -8.74
N LYS A 302 -23.86 -6.96 -9.30
CA LYS A 302 -24.54 -8.16 -8.75
C LYS A 302 -24.00 -9.48 -9.33
N ALA A 303 -23.36 -9.46 -10.49
CA ALA A 303 -22.85 -10.67 -11.14
C ALA A 303 -21.45 -11.06 -10.64
N LEU A 304 -20.60 -10.08 -10.33
CA LEU A 304 -19.25 -10.36 -9.83
C LEU A 304 -19.23 -10.75 -8.34
N PHE A 305 -20.22 -10.31 -7.57
CA PHE A 305 -20.23 -10.47 -6.11
C PHE A 305 -21.04 -11.70 -5.63
N ILE A 306 -22.01 -12.16 -6.43
CA ILE A 306 -22.83 -13.35 -6.11
C ILE A 306 -22.18 -14.66 -6.58
N ASP A 307 -21.42 -14.66 -7.68
CA ASP A 307 -20.66 -15.85 -8.10
C ASP A 307 -19.58 -16.20 -7.06
N VAL A 308 -18.90 -15.19 -6.52
CA VAL A 308 -17.87 -15.32 -5.48
C VAL A 308 -18.41 -15.94 -4.19
N LEU A 309 -19.61 -15.53 -3.76
CA LEU A 309 -20.23 -16.03 -2.53
C LEU A 309 -20.90 -17.40 -2.68
N ASN A 310 -21.52 -17.71 -3.82
CA ASN A 310 -22.12 -19.02 -4.04
C ASN A 310 -21.06 -20.14 -4.14
N THR A 311 -19.84 -19.84 -4.59
CA THR A 311 -18.73 -20.80 -4.60
C THR A 311 -18.17 -21.10 -3.20
N LEU A 312 -18.26 -20.15 -2.26
CA LEU A 312 -17.80 -20.33 -0.87
C LEU A 312 -18.76 -21.19 -0.03
N THR A 313 -20.06 -21.22 -0.34
CA THR A 313 -21.06 -21.96 0.45
C THR A 313 -21.36 -23.38 -0.05
N ASP A 314 -21.08 -23.69 -1.32
CA ASP A 314 -21.46 -24.99 -1.89
C ASP A 314 -20.36 -26.07 -1.82
N ASN A 315 -19.13 -25.72 -1.42
CA ASN A 315 -18.04 -26.68 -1.22
C ASN A 315 -17.44 -26.52 0.18
N ALA A 316 -18.18 -26.97 1.19
CA ALA A 316 -17.57 -27.49 2.41
C ALA A 316 -16.77 -28.75 2.04
N TYR A 317 -15.55 -28.54 1.55
CA TYR A 317 -14.59 -29.60 1.30
C TYR A 317 -14.18 -30.17 2.65
N ASP A 318 -14.24 -31.50 2.76
CA ASP A 318 -13.97 -32.27 3.97
C ASP A 318 -12.53 -32.01 4.46
N ALA A 319 -12.39 -31.13 5.46
CA ALA A 319 -11.13 -30.70 6.05
C ALA A 319 -10.48 -31.77 6.97
N SER A 320 -10.85 -33.05 6.81
CA SER A 320 -10.36 -34.15 7.65
C SER A 320 -9.08 -34.83 7.16
N SER A 321 -8.46 -34.36 6.06
CA SER A 321 -7.26 -34.99 5.46
C SER A 321 -5.98 -34.15 5.45
N VAL A 322 -5.98 -32.91 5.97
CA VAL A 322 -4.73 -32.16 6.18
C VAL A 322 -4.21 -32.50 7.57
N SER A 323 -3.32 -33.49 7.64
CA SER A 323 -2.64 -33.84 8.88
C SER A 323 -1.72 -32.70 9.32
N THR A 324 -2.01 -32.14 10.49
CA THR A 324 -1.06 -31.59 11.47
C THR A 324 0.33 -31.23 10.92
N THR A 325 0.48 -30.01 10.43
CA THR A 325 1.76 -29.30 10.47
C THR A 325 1.51 -28.03 11.28
N GLU A 326 1.96 -28.07 12.54
CA GLU A 326 2.26 -26.88 13.32
C GLU A 326 3.52 -26.28 12.70
N ASP A 327 3.38 -25.28 11.84
CA ASP A 327 4.35 -24.22 11.52
C ASP A 327 3.91 -23.59 10.19
N PHE A 328 4.27 -22.31 9.99
CA PHE A 328 4.01 -21.46 8.81
C PHE A 328 2.69 -20.66 8.85
N GLY A 329 2.85 -19.39 9.22
CA GLY A 329 1.82 -18.39 9.41
C GLY A 329 1.23 -17.83 8.12
N LEU A 330 0.66 -18.67 7.27
CA LEU A 330 -0.37 -18.18 6.35
C LEU A 330 -1.56 -17.71 7.20
N PRO A 331 -2.03 -16.46 7.09
CA PRO A 331 -3.32 -16.14 7.64
C PRO A 331 -4.34 -17.04 6.92
N LYS A 332 -5.10 -17.85 7.69
CA LYS A 332 -6.24 -18.66 7.22
C LYS A 332 -7.26 -17.85 6.38
N ILE A 333 -7.10 -16.53 6.35
CA ILE A 333 -7.82 -15.53 5.57
C ILE A 333 -7.48 -15.58 4.07
N ALA A 334 -6.30 -16.04 3.63
CA ALA A 334 -5.94 -16.02 2.20
C ALA A 334 -6.63 -17.12 1.36
N LEU A 335 -6.91 -18.30 1.95
CA LEU A 335 -7.53 -19.44 1.25
C LEU A 335 -8.90 -19.10 0.61
N PRO A 336 -9.84 -18.42 1.30
CA PRO A 336 -11.10 -18.01 0.70
C PRO A 336 -10.95 -17.00 -0.43
N TYR A 337 -9.94 -16.12 -0.39
CA TYR A 337 -9.71 -15.07 -1.40
C TYR A 337 -8.96 -15.60 -2.64
N LEU A 338 -8.12 -16.63 -2.50
CA LEU A 338 -7.54 -17.37 -3.63
C LEU A 338 -8.63 -18.04 -4.50
N ALA A 339 -9.77 -18.41 -3.92
CA ALA A 339 -10.92 -18.91 -4.68
C ALA A 339 -11.64 -17.81 -5.52
N VAL A 340 -11.40 -16.53 -5.21
CA VAL A 340 -12.05 -15.35 -5.84
C VAL A 340 -11.29 -14.84 -7.05
N ALA A 341 -9.98 -15.13 -7.16
CA ALA A 341 -9.15 -14.77 -8.30
C ALA A 341 -9.44 -15.65 -9.53
N ASN A 342 -10.59 -15.46 -10.17
CA ASN A 342 -10.93 -15.87 -11.55
C ASN A 342 -10.35 -17.23 -12.06
N LEU A 343 -10.79 -18.34 -11.47
CA LEU A 343 -10.62 -19.72 -11.98
C LEU A 343 -11.38 -20.02 -13.32
N LYS A 344 -11.72 -19.01 -14.13
CA LYS A 344 -12.36 -19.21 -15.46
C LYS A 344 -11.38 -19.43 -16.60
N ALA A 345 -10.07 -19.24 -16.39
CA ALA A 345 -9.05 -19.57 -17.38
C ALA A 345 -8.57 -21.04 -17.33
N LEU A 346 -9.02 -21.82 -16.33
CA LEU A 346 -8.36 -23.05 -15.88
C LEU A 346 -9.22 -24.31 -16.06
N SER A 347 -9.84 -24.48 -17.23
CA SER A 347 -10.58 -25.72 -17.55
C SER A 347 -10.11 -26.37 -18.86
N SER A 348 -8.86 -26.82 -18.91
CA SER A 348 -8.48 -28.00 -19.69
C SER A 348 -7.01 -28.33 -19.49
N SER A 349 -6.69 -29.35 -18.68
CA SER A 349 -6.20 -30.65 -19.16
C SER A 349 -5.47 -31.41 -18.05
N SER A 350 -5.43 -32.72 -18.24
CA SER A 350 -5.04 -33.80 -17.33
C SER A 350 -3.63 -33.72 -16.76
N LEU A 351 -3.53 -34.12 -15.49
CA LEU A 351 -2.34 -34.41 -14.70
C LEU A 351 -1.60 -35.64 -15.24
N GLU A 352 -0.32 -35.48 -15.58
CA GLU A 352 0.78 -36.43 -15.29
C GLU A 352 2.12 -35.81 -15.73
N ASP A 353 3.15 -36.04 -14.91
CA ASP A 353 4.58 -35.73 -15.04
C ASP A 353 5.18 -34.36 -14.63
N SER A 354 6.45 -34.48 -14.25
CA SER A 354 7.36 -33.65 -13.47
C SER A 354 7.84 -32.35 -14.13
N GLU A 355 8.28 -31.41 -13.28
CA GLU A 355 8.52 -29.96 -13.51
C GLU A 355 7.22 -29.16 -13.46
N CYS A 356 7.25 -28.04 -12.73
CA CYS A 356 6.06 -27.22 -12.44
C CYS A 356 5.62 -26.49 -13.72
N ASP A 357 5.09 -27.21 -14.71
CA ASP A 357 4.59 -26.63 -15.95
C ASP A 357 3.38 -25.72 -15.65
N ARG A 358 3.16 -24.73 -16.53
CA ARG A 358 2.22 -23.60 -16.46
C ARG A 358 0.77 -23.96 -16.11
N PHE A 359 0.40 -25.24 -16.15
CA PHE A 359 -0.96 -25.75 -15.94
C PHE A 359 -1.15 -26.52 -14.63
N ASN A 360 -0.09 -26.78 -13.84
CA ASN A 360 -0.21 -27.49 -12.57
C ASN A 360 -0.56 -26.53 -11.42
N VAL A 361 -1.86 -26.26 -11.26
CA VAL A 361 -2.40 -25.34 -10.23
C VAL A 361 -2.00 -25.75 -8.81
N THR A 362 -1.95 -27.05 -8.52
CA THR A 362 -1.54 -27.54 -7.19
C THR A 362 -0.10 -27.17 -6.91
N CYS A 363 0.80 -27.32 -7.90
CA CYS A 363 2.20 -26.94 -7.76
C CYS A 363 2.37 -25.43 -7.58
N ARG A 364 1.65 -24.59 -8.32
CA ARG A 364 1.69 -23.12 -8.17
C ARG A 364 1.15 -22.64 -6.82
N LEU A 365 0.10 -23.27 -6.30
CA LEU A 365 -0.40 -22.99 -4.95
C LEU A 365 0.58 -23.44 -3.87
N ASP A 366 1.27 -24.57 -4.08
CA ASP A 366 2.30 -25.07 -3.17
C ASP A 366 3.54 -24.15 -3.19
N ALA A 367 3.96 -23.70 -4.37
CA ALA A 367 5.01 -22.70 -4.59
C ALA A 367 4.71 -21.38 -3.86
N PHE A 368 3.51 -20.84 -4.06
CA PHE A 368 3.06 -19.63 -3.34
C PHE A 368 2.99 -19.84 -1.82
N ALA A 369 2.37 -20.94 -1.37
CA ALA A 369 2.09 -21.17 0.04
C ALA A 369 3.34 -21.55 0.87
N ASN A 370 4.26 -22.33 0.31
CA ASN A 370 5.40 -22.88 1.03
C ASN A 370 6.73 -22.17 0.69
N TYR A 371 6.82 -21.61 -0.51
CA TYR A 371 8.05 -21.01 -1.03
C TYR A 371 7.91 -19.51 -1.34
N HIS A 372 6.72 -18.92 -1.14
CA HIS A 372 6.49 -17.49 -1.32
C HIS A 372 6.88 -16.99 -2.72
N GLU A 373 6.69 -17.85 -3.73
CA GLU A 373 6.91 -17.55 -5.13
C GLU A 373 5.68 -16.88 -5.76
N PRO A 374 5.86 -16.09 -6.84
CA PRO A 374 4.75 -15.43 -7.50
C PRO A 374 3.71 -16.41 -8.03
N LEU A 375 2.43 -16.09 -7.84
CA LEU A 375 1.36 -16.88 -8.44
C LEU A 375 1.26 -16.63 -9.95
N ALA A 376 1.65 -15.44 -10.40
CA ALA A 376 1.58 -15.00 -11.79
C ALA A 376 2.99 -14.94 -12.43
N ASP A 377 3.54 -16.11 -12.66
CA ASP A 377 4.84 -16.34 -13.31
C ASP A 377 4.58 -17.38 -14.41
N ARG A 378 5.02 -17.12 -15.63
CA ARG A 378 4.64 -17.91 -16.81
C ARG A 378 5.77 -18.82 -17.30
N ASP A 379 7.03 -18.56 -16.99
CA ASP A 379 8.18 -19.35 -17.42
C ASP A 379 8.94 -20.03 -16.27
N GLY A 380 8.58 -19.75 -15.02
CA GLY A 380 9.10 -20.42 -13.83
C GLY A 380 10.38 -19.78 -13.28
N ASP A 381 10.71 -18.55 -13.68
CA ASP A 381 11.91 -17.84 -13.24
C ASP A 381 11.76 -17.13 -11.88
N VAL A 382 10.56 -17.24 -11.27
CA VAL A 382 10.12 -16.65 -10.01
C VAL A 382 10.07 -15.12 -9.97
N PHE A 383 10.02 -14.46 -11.12
CA PHE A 383 9.66 -13.05 -11.29
C PHE A 383 8.28 -12.94 -11.95
N SER A 384 7.73 -11.72 -12.05
CA SER A 384 6.39 -11.51 -12.62
C SER A 384 6.38 -10.37 -13.60
N ALA A 385 5.57 -10.51 -14.66
CA ALA A 385 5.38 -9.47 -15.64
C ALA A 385 4.73 -8.20 -15.05
N GLU A 386 4.92 -7.07 -15.74
CA GLU A 386 4.31 -5.79 -15.39
C GLU A 386 2.77 -5.88 -15.17
N GLY A 387 2.27 -5.22 -14.12
CA GLY A 387 0.86 -5.23 -13.72
C GLY A 387 0.41 -6.52 -13.02
N LYS A 388 1.36 -7.33 -12.55
CA LYS A 388 1.17 -8.47 -11.64
C LYS A 388 1.80 -8.15 -10.29
N ASP A 389 1.24 -7.15 -9.61
CA ASP A 389 1.96 -6.54 -8.49
C ASP A 389 1.82 -7.32 -7.18
N VAL A 390 0.60 -7.78 -6.89
CA VAL A 390 0.26 -8.51 -5.66
C VAL A 390 0.57 -10.02 -5.75
N LEU A 391 0.34 -10.77 -4.66
CA LEU A 391 0.51 -12.23 -4.61
C LEU A 391 1.93 -12.66 -4.98
N ARG A 392 2.91 -12.05 -4.31
CA ARG A 392 4.36 -12.30 -4.47
C ARG A 392 4.94 -11.85 -5.82
N GLY A 393 4.23 -10.98 -6.55
CA GLY A 393 4.65 -10.44 -7.85
C GLY A 393 5.56 -9.21 -7.77
N THR A 394 5.34 -8.19 -8.61
CA THR A 394 6.29 -7.07 -8.83
C THR A 394 6.48 -6.14 -7.62
N HIS A 395 5.54 -6.13 -6.66
CA HIS A 395 5.77 -5.44 -5.38
C HIS A 395 6.94 -6.10 -4.60
N TRP A 396 7.16 -7.39 -4.80
CA TRP A 396 8.10 -8.21 -4.05
C TRP A 396 9.43 -8.37 -4.78
N ARG A 397 9.43 -8.51 -6.10
CA ARG A 397 10.64 -8.73 -6.90
C ARG A 397 10.63 -7.85 -8.14
N GLY A 398 11.79 -7.70 -8.78
CA GLY A 398 11.90 -7.00 -10.06
C GLY A 398 10.89 -7.47 -11.10
N ILE A 399 10.50 -6.55 -11.99
CA ILE A 399 9.61 -6.83 -13.10
C ILE A 399 10.31 -7.74 -14.11
N ASP A 400 9.66 -8.83 -14.46
CA ASP A 400 10.11 -9.66 -15.58
C ASP A 400 9.75 -8.99 -16.91
N CYS A 401 10.78 -8.64 -17.67
CA CYS A 401 10.68 -8.01 -18.98
C CYS A 401 10.33 -9.01 -20.10
N ASN A 402 10.43 -10.32 -19.86
CA ASN A 402 10.00 -11.37 -20.78
C ASN A 402 9.59 -12.68 -20.08
N ASP A 403 8.36 -12.67 -19.54
CA ASP A 403 7.60 -13.76 -18.88
C ASP A 403 7.23 -14.93 -19.82
N LYS A 404 8.19 -15.39 -20.61
CA LYS A 404 8.13 -16.52 -21.53
C LYS A 404 9.49 -17.23 -21.67
N ASP A 405 10.56 -16.68 -21.10
CA ASP A 405 11.92 -17.16 -21.21
C ASP A 405 12.65 -16.98 -19.89
N ALA A 406 12.71 -18.06 -19.09
CA ALA A 406 13.36 -18.07 -17.79
C ALA A 406 14.89 -17.83 -17.82
N SER A 407 15.48 -17.61 -18.99
CA SER A 407 16.85 -17.11 -19.10
C SER A 407 16.96 -15.58 -18.97
N ILE A 408 15.84 -14.87 -19.03
CA ILE A 408 15.75 -13.42 -19.00
C ILE A 408 15.02 -13.00 -17.73
N HIS A 409 15.75 -12.40 -16.80
CA HIS A 409 15.18 -11.98 -15.52
C HIS A 409 16.08 -10.93 -14.85
N PRO A 410 15.56 -10.16 -13.87
CA PRO A 410 16.38 -9.26 -13.09
C PRO A 410 17.70 -9.86 -12.59
N GLY A 411 18.79 -9.16 -12.89
CA GLY A 411 20.11 -9.44 -12.34
C GLY A 411 20.99 -10.44 -13.11
N VAL A 412 20.56 -10.94 -14.27
CA VAL A 412 21.43 -11.74 -15.17
C VAL A 412 22.71 -10.97 -15.55
N SER A 413 23.83 -11.68 -15.66
CA SER A 413 25.11 -11.18 -16.16
C SER A 413 25.25 -11.45 -17.66
N GLY A 414 25.56 -10.42 -18.44
CA GLY A 414 25.63 -10.51 -19.89
C GLY A 414 27.02 -10.88 -20.38
N VAL A 415 27.19 -12.09 -20.93
CA VAL A 415 28.45 -12.43 -21.62
C VAL A 415 28.26 -13.07 -23.00
N GLU A 416 27.16 -13.78 -23.32
CA GLU A 416 27.06 -14.49 -24.62
C GLU A 416 25.83 -14.18 -25.51
N GLU A 417 24.70 -13.63 -25.00
CA GLU A 417 23.46 -13.46 -25.80
C GLU A 417 23.05 -12.01 -26.13
N GLU A 418 23.75 -11.00 -25.61
CA GLU A 418 23.48 -9.57 -25.87
C GLU A 418 23.69 -9.12 -27.33
N VAL A 419 24.29 -9.99 -28.15
CA VAL A 419 24.49 -9.77 -29.59
C VAL A 419 23.14 -9.58 -30.33
N SER A 420 22.01 -9.96 -29.70
CA SER A 420 20.66 -9.85 -30.26
C SER A 420 19.96 -8.49 -30.04
N GLY A 421 20.49 -7.62 -29.15
CA GLY A 421 19.86 -6.33 -28.81
C GLY A 421 18.65 -6.42 -27.87
N GLN A 422 18.47 -7.55 -27.19
CA GLN A 422 17.43 -7.77 -26.18
C GLN A 422 17.95 -7.40 -24.77
N ASP A 423 17.08 -6.85 -23.93
CA ASP A 423 17.35 -6.68 -22.49
C ASP A 423 17.18 -8.04 -21.80
N ILE A 424 18.29 -8.64 -21.35
CA ILE A 424 18.29 -9.97 -20.73
C ILE A 424 18.23 -9.92 -19.19
N ASN A 425 18.51 -8.76 -18.60
CA ASN A 425 18.57 -8.60 -17.16
C ASN A 425 17.52 -7.61 -16.61
N CYS A 426 16.63 -7.16 -17.49
CA CYS A 426 15.47 -6.34 -17.21
C CYS A 426 15.80 -5.01 -16.52
N ASN A 427 17.01 -4.47 -16.73
CA ASN A 427 17.42 -3.19 -16.14
C ASN A 427 17.03 -1.97 -17.02
N GLY A 428 16.47 -2.20 -18.22
CA GLY A 428 16.07 -1.19 -19.18
C GLY A 428 17.18 -0.74 -20.14
N ILE A 429 18.40 -1.27 -20.03
CA ILE A 429 19.57 -0.92 -20.83
C ILE A 429 19.78 -2.01 -21.89
N PHE A 430 19.59 -1.66 -23.15
CA PHE A 430 19.72 -2.62 -24.26
C PHE A 430 20.13 -1.95 -25.57
N GLY A 431 20.53 -2.75 -26.55
CA GLY A 431 21.02 -2.28 -27.84
C GLY A 431 22.51 -1.94 -27.79
N GLY A 432 22.97 -1.09 -28.71
CA GLY A 432 24.39 -0.75 -28.79
C GLY A 432 24.73 0.20 -29.92
N ASN A 433 26.03 0.50 -30.04
CA ASN A 433 26.60 1.34 -31.08
C ASN A 433 27.79 0.63 -31.76
N GLU A 434 28.56 1.36 -32.58
CA GLU A 434 29.73 0.80 -33.29
C GLU A 434 30.83 0.25 -32.36
N THR A 435 30.82 0.61 -31.07
CA THR A 435 31.85 0.25 -30.08
C THR A 435 31.48 -0.92 -29.17
N GLY A 436 30.19 -1.29 -29.06
CA GLY A 436 29.72 -2.36 -28.18
C GLY A 436 28.22 -2.26 -27.85
N THR A 437 27.73 -3.19 -27.03
CA THR A 437 26.39 -3.10 -26.44
C THR A 437 26.37 -2.01 -25.37
N PHE A 438 25.25 -1.34 -25.17
CA PHE A 438 25.17 -0.29 -24.14
C PHE A 438 25.41 -0.86 -22.73
N GLU A 439 24.98 -2.11 -22.46
CA GLU A 439 25.30 -2.81 -21.21
C GLU A 439 26.83 -2.97 -21.05
N SER A 440 27.54 -3.46 -22.08
CA SER A 440 29.01 -3.58 -22.00
C SER A 440 29.73 -2.23 -21.78
N ILE A 441 29.22 -1.16 -22.40
CA ILE A 441 29.83 0.17 -22.32
C ILE A 441 29.59 0.78 -20.94
N PHE A 442 28.36 0.69 -20.44
CA PHE A 442 27.91 1.42 -19.26
C PHE A 442 28.01 0.61 -17.96
N CYS A 443 27.99 -0.72 -18.02
CA CYS A 443 27.80 -1.58 -16.84
C CYS A 443 29.00 -2.47 -16.49
N ASP A 444 29.80 -2.96 -17.46
CA ASP A 444 30.90 -3.92 -17.21
C ASP A 444 31.90 -3.44 -16.15
N ALA A 445 32.25 -2.15 -16.17
CA ALA A 445 33.23 -1.57 -15.26
C ALA A 445 32.62 -1.06 -13.93
N SER A 446 31.30 -1.22 -13.74
CA SER A 446 30.55 -0.61 -12.64
C SER A 446 30.27 -1.55 -11.46
N ASP A 447 30.59 -2.84 -11.60
CA ASP A 447 30.39 -3.90 -10.60
C ASP A 447 28.93 -3.93 -10.05
N PRO A 448 27.94 -4.12 -10.94
CA PRO A 448 26.52 -4.13 -10.55
C PRO A 448 26.19 -5.35 -9.69
N ARG A 449 25.24 -5.18 -8.78
CA ARG A 449 24.78 -6.21 -7.85
C ARG A 449 23.35 -5.97 -7.39
N GLY A 450 22.62 -7.05 -7.17
CA GLY A 450 21.24 -7.00 -6.71
C GLY A 450 21.10 -6.77 -5.20
N VAL A 451 19.90 -6.37 -4.78
CA VAL A 451 19.51 -6.30 -3.36
C VAL A 451 18.50 -7.39 -3.07
N ILE A 452 18.81 -8.30 -2.16
CA ILE A 452 17.89 -9.37 -1.76
C ILE A 452 17.67 -9.27 -0.26
N ILE A 453 16.43 -9.29 0.20
CA ILE A 453 16.11 -9.29 1.62
C ILE A 453 15.28 -10.52 1.99
N LEU A 454 15.78 -11.31 2.93
CA LEU A 454 15.17 -12.51 3.50
C LEU A 454 14.78 -12.17 4.93
N GLY A 455 13.50 -12.19 5.28
CA GLY A 455 13.15 -11.72 6.61
C GLY A 455 11.71 -11.93 7.03
N ASP A 456 11.33 -11.16 8.04
CA ASP A 456 10.03 -11.22 8.69
C ASP A 456 9.06 -10.11 8.22
N SER A 457 8.02 -9.86 9.01
CA SER A 457 7.02 -8.81 8.81
C SER A 457 7.60 -7.40 8.79
N ALA A 458 8.67 -7.12 9.54
CA ALA A 458 9.34 -5.82 9.47
C ALA A 458 10.10 -5.66 8.15
N THR A 459 10.58 -6.77 7.57
CA THR A 459 11.25 -6.80 6.26
C THR A 459 10.25 -6.62 5.10
N ALA A 460 9.07 -7.22 5.21
CA ALA A 460 7.99 -7.06 4.23
C ALA A 460 7.24 -5.71 4.35
N HIS A 461 7.51 -4.94 5.40
CA HIS A 461 6.74 -3.77 5.81
C HIS A 461 5.24 -4.09 5.99
N PHE A 462 4.95 -4.92 6.99
CA PHE A 462 3.58 -5.14 7.45
C PHE A 462 2.94 -3.83 7.89
N HIS A 463 1.76 -3.53 7.35
CA HIS A 463 1.02 -2.31 7.66
C HIS A 463 -0.49 -2.52 7.56
N VAL A 464 -1.20 -2.17 8.64
CA VAL A 464 -2.66 -2.07 8.64
C VAL A 464 -3.05 -0.59 8.61
N PRO A 465 -3.78 -0.13 7.58
CA PRO A 465 -4.19 1.26 7.50
C PRO A 465 -4.99 1.70 8.74
N PRO A 466 -4.58 2.76 9.46
CA PRO A 466 -5.29 3.22 10.66
C PRO A 466 -6.72 3.67 10.38
N ALA A 467 -7.00 4.07 9.13
CA ALA A 467 -8.34 4.37 8.65
C ALA A 467 -9.29 3.17 8.76
N TRP A 468 -8.81 1.93 8.81
CA TRP A 468 -9.65 0.74 9.00
C TRP A 468 -10.17 0.62 10.44
N LEU A 469 -9.50 1.26 11.40
CA LEU A 469 -9.79 1.17 12.83
C LEU A 469 -10.08 2.52 13.50
N THR A 470 -10.16 3.60 12.73
CA THR A 470 -10.45 4.95 13.24
C THR A 470 -11.87 5.34 12.87
N ALA A 471 -12.79 5.32 13.85
CA ALA A 471 -14.21 5.57 13.59
C ALA A 471 -14.51 6.92 12.90
N LYS A 472 -13.70 7.96 13.15
CA LYS A 472 -13.85 9.30 12.52
C LYS A 472 -13.50 9.33 11.03
N SER A 473 -12.67 8.42 10.55
CA SER A 473 -12.19 8.35 9.16
C SER A 473 -12.23 6.92 8.63
N LEU A 474 -13.30 6.20 8.98
CA LEU A 474 -13.41 4.79 8.67
C LEU A 474 -13.47 4.59 7.15
N ASP A 475 -12.45 3.94 6.61
CA ASP A 475 -12.33 3.62 5.18
C ASP A 475 -11.79 2.19 5.04
N PHE A 476 -12.34 1.40 4.12
CA PHE A 476 -11.84 0.06 3.78
C PHE A 476 -11.52 -0.06 2.28
N SER A 477 -11.25 1.08 1.64
CA SER A 477 -10.71 1.10 0.30
C SER A 477 -9.46 0.21 0.24
N ASN A 478 -9.30 -0.49 -0.89
CA ASN A 478 -8.15 -1.34 -1.19
C ASN A 478 -7.89 -2.52 -0.23
N ILE A 479 -8.79 -2.84 0.72
CA ILE A 479 -8.63 -3.98 1.64
C ILE A 479 -8.30 -5.29 0.91
N VAL A 480 -8.94 -5.55 -0.23
CA VAL A 480 -8.67 -6.75 -1.04
C VAL A 480 -7.24 -6.74 -1.57
N LEU A 481 -6.77 -5.63 -2.15
CA LEU A 481 -5.43 -5.53 -2.69
C LEU A 481 -4.38 -5.70 -1.60
N LYS A 482 -4.59 -5.09 -0.43
CA LYS A 482 -3.67 -5.21 0.70
C LYS A 482 -3.65 -6.62 1.31
N VAL A 483 -4.79 -7.32 1.35
CA VAL A 483 -4.84 -8.72 1.78
C VAL A 483 -4.16 -9.66 0.78
N LEU A 484 -4.22 -9.36 -0.53
CA LEU A 484 -3.51 -10.13 -1.55
C LEU A 484 -1.98 -10.00 -1.45
N ASP A 485 -1.49 -8.98 -0.76
CA ASP A 485 -0.08 -8.83 -0.34
C ASP A 485 0.12 -9.17 1.14
N GLU A 486 -0.77 -9.95 1.75
CA GLU A 486 -0.59 -10.41 3.13
C GLU A 486 -0.52 -9.27 4.18
N LEU A 487 -1.04 -8.09 3.81
CA LEU A 487 -0.94 -6.80 4.54
C LEU A 487 0.46 -6.19 4.56
N ASP A 488 1.33 -6.67 3.68
CA ASP A 488 2.70 -6.18 3.52
C ASP A 488 2.79 -5.14 2.39
N TYR A 489 3.81 -4.29 2.48
CA TYR A 489 4.11 -3.23 1.53
C TYR A 489 5.59 -3.31 1.12
N PRO A 490 6.04 -4.44 0.55
CA PRO A 490 7.46 -4.65 0.20
C PRO A 490 8.00 -3.58 -0.77
N GLN A 491 7.15 -3.03 -1.63
CA GLN A 491 7.42 -1.91 -2.53
C GLN A 491 7.63 -0.56 -1.80
N CYS A 492 7.43 -0.50 -0.50
CA CYS A 492 7.66 0.65 0.37
C CYS A 492 8.66 0.35 1.50
N SER A 493 9.17 -0.88 1.57
CA SER A 493 10.03 -1.37 2.65
C SER A 493 11.41 -0.73 2.67
N TRP A 494 12.08 -0.79 3.83
CA TRP A 494 13.44 -0.29 4.01
C TRP A 494 14.47 -0.97 3.09
N GLY A 495 14.23 -2.22 2.68
CA GLY A 495 15.18 -2.99 1.87
C GLY A 495 14.96 -2.80 0.37
N THR A 496 13.72 -2.93 -0.10
CA THR A 496 13.38 -3.01 -1.53
C THR A 496 12.34 -1.98 -1.97
N GLY A 497 12.05 -0.97 -1.15
CA GLY A 497 11.09 0.07 -1.50
C GLY A 497 11.46 0.77 -2.81
N HIS A 498 10.51 0.88 -3.73
CA HIS A 498 10.68 1.40 -5.10
C HIS A 498 9.42 2.08 -5.64
N ALA A 499 8.30 2.04 -4.90
CA ALA A 499 7.06 2.66 -5.30
C ALA A 499 7.07 4.18 -5.13
N ASP A 500 6.19 4.84 -5.88
CA ASP A 500 5.90 6.25 -5.66
C ASP A 500 5.35 6.47 -4.23
N PRO A 501 5.69 7.60 -3.58
CA PRO A 501 5.23 7.91 -2.22
C PRO A 501 3.71 7.80 -2.02
N GLU A 502 2.93 8.13 -3.05
CA GLU A 502 1.47 8.08 -3.03
C GLU A 502 0.88 6.67 -2.87
N ASP A 503 1.64 5.63 -3.24
CA ASP A 503 1.23 4.23 -3.13
C ASP A 503 1.63 3.58 -1.79
N CYS A 504 2.38 4.32 -0.97
CA CYS A 504 2.93 3.86 0.30
C CYS A 504 2.15 4.36 1.53
N PRO A 505 2.29 3.70 2.70
CA PRO A 505 1.74 4.19 3.95
C PRO A 505 2.30 5.56 4.32
N TYR A 506 1.52 6.41 4.99
CA TYR A 506 1.95 7.76 5.39
C TYR A 506 3.34 7.77 6.08
N GLN A 507 4.32 8.45 5.47
CA GLN A 507 5.63 8.66 6.07
C GLN A 507 5.66 9.96 6.85
N HIS A 508 5.79 9.89 8.18
CA HIS A 508 6.17 11.06 8.96
C HIS A 508 7.55 11.60 8.53
N PRO A 509 7.81 12.91 8.63
CA PRO A 509 9.08 13.48 8.21
C PRO A 509 10.29 12.75 8.81
N VAL A 510 11.27 12.44 7.96
CA VAL A 510 12.58 11.91 8.35
C VAL A 510 13.66 12.86 7.82
N PRO A 511 14.54 13.41 8.68
CA PRO A 511 15.57 14.35 8.22
C PRO A 511 16.42 13.82 7.07
N GLY A 512 16.48 14.59 5.98
CA GLY A 512 17.28 14.24 4.80
C GLY A 512 16.65 13.20 3.88
N ILE A 513 15.38 12.85 4.06
CA ILE A 513 14.65 11.91 3.20
C ILE A 513 13.35 12.55 2.71
N ASP A 514 13.27 12.76 1.40
CA ASP A 514 12.07 13.22 0.71
C ASP A 514 11.53 12.05 -0.13
N GLY A 515 10.51 11.34 0.35
CA GLY A 515 9.91 10.17 -0.32
C GLY A 515 10.30 8.82 0.28
N VAL A 516 10.08 7.75 -0.48
CA VAL A 516 10.44 6.37 -0.10
C VAL A 516 11.96 6.20 -0.29
N PHE A 517 12.66 5.86 0.79
CA PHE A 517 14.09 5.55 0.73
C PHE A 517 14.33 4.11 1.20
N SER A 518 15.07 3.36 0.39
CA SER A 518 15.40 1.96 0.62
C SER A 518 16.86 1.67 0.25
N ILE A 519 17.35 0.48 0.62
CA ILE A 519 18.68 0.03 0.21
C ILE A 519 18.76 -0.17 -1.30
N TYR A 520 17.73 -0.74 -1.91
CA TYR A 520 17.61 -0.84 -3.36
C TYR A 520 17.71 0.54 -4.05
N GLU A 521 16.97 1.55 -3.58
CA GLU A 521 17.05 2.90 -4.15
C GLU A 521 18.44 3.50 -4.01
N GLY A 522 19.10 3.34 -2.86
CA GLY A 522 20.49 3.77 -2.67
C GLY A 522 21.45 3.07 -3.65
N MET A 523 21.28 1.76 -3.87
CA MET A 523 22.09 0.96 -4.79
C MET A 523 21.86 1.35 -6.26
N ARG A 524 20.60 1.61 -6.65
CA ARG A 524 20.22 2.09 -7.98
C ARG A 524 20.70 3.52 -8.24
N GLN A 525 20.68 4.37 -7.22
CA GLN A 525 21.21 5.74 -7.29
C GLN A 525 22.72 5.74 -7.55
N ARG A 526 23.44 4.84 -6.86
CA ARG A 526 24.89 4.65 -7.02
C ARG A 526 25.25 4.08 -8.40
N ASN A 527 24.46 3.14 -8.90
CA ASN A 527 24.68 2.50 -10.19
C ASN A 527 23.35 2.12 -10.86
N ARG A 528 22.99 2.81 -11.96
CA ARG A 528 21.74 2.57 -12.71
C ARG A 528 21.65 1.17 -13.31
N CYS A 529 22.77 0.47 -13.49
CA CYS A 529 22.78 -0.91 -13.97
C CYS A 529 22.17 -1.92 -12.98
N ASN A 530 21.89 -1.49 -11.73
CA ASN A 530 21.16 -2.24 -10.72
C ASN A 530 19.63 -2.03 -10.78
N THR A 531 19.14 -1.25 -11.74
CA THR A 531 17.70 -1.02 -11.91
C THR A 531 16.99 -2.37 -12.02
N ASN A 532 15.87 -2.49 -11.30
CA ASN A 532 15.00 -3.65 -11.26
C ASN A 532 15.58 -4.90 -10.56
N ASP A 533 16.84 -4.88 -10.10
CA ASP A 533 17.49 -6.02 -9.44
C ASP A 533 17.25 -6.02 -7.92
N TYR A 534 15.99 -6.28 -7.53
CA TYR A 534 15.58 -6.44 -6.13
C TYR A 534 14.72 -7.69 -5.91
N GLN A 535 14.83 -8.27 -4.71
CA GLN A 535 13.97 -9.36 -4.24
C GLN A 535 13.66 -9.19 -2.75
N ASN A 536 12.38 -9.14 -2.41
CA ASN A 536 11.86 -9.13 -1.04
C ASN A 536 11.20 -10.47 -0.76
N ILE A 537 11.80 -11.20 0.17
CA ILE A 537 11.34 -12.50 0.66
C ILE A 537 11.06 -12.36 2.16
N GLY A 538 10.34 -11.29 2.51
CA GLY A 538 9.79 -11.07 3.84
C GLY A 538 8.53 -11.89 4.06
N VAL A 539 8.43 -12.59 5.19
CA VAL A 539 7.28 -13.43 5.52
C VAL A 539 6.84 -13.18 6.96
N ASN A 540 5.57 -12.85 7.14
CA ASN A 540 4.99 -12.65 8.46
C ASN A 540 5.17 -13.89 9.35
N GLY A 541 5.81 -13.71 10.51
CA GLY A 541 6.14 -14.80 11.44
C GLY A 541 7.44 -15.57 11.14
N ALA A 542 8.20 -15.21 10.10
CA ALA A 542 9.49 -15.86 9.84
C ALA A 542 10.50 -15.60 10.96
N ARG A 543 11.26 -16.64 11.29
CA ARG A 543 12.29 -16.72 12.32
C ARG A 543 13.41 -17.63 11.83
N ILE A 544 14.54 -17.69 12.53
CA ILE A 544 15.70 -18.45 12.05
C ILE A 544 15.41 -19.94 11.81
N THR A 545 14.46 -20.53 12.54
CA THR A 545 14.09 -21.94 12.35
C THR A 545 13.36 -22.20 11.03
N ALA A 546 12.84 -21.14 10.38
CA ALA A 546 12.13 -21.18 9.10
C ALA A 546 12.94 -20.57 7.93
N SER A 547 14.13 -20.00 8.20
CA SER A 547 14.88 -19.22 7.21
C SER A 547 15.41 -20.02 6.02
N MET A 548 15.52 -21.34 6.17
CA MET A 548 15.88 -22.24 5.07
C MET A 548 14.95 -22.11 3.87
N ASN A 549 13.64 -21.97 4.08
CA ASN A 549 12.68 -21.82 2.98
C ASN A 549 12.85 -20.47 2.28
N LEU A 550 13.18 -19.40 3.04
CA LEU A 550 13.48 -18.09 2.48
C LEU A 550 14.71 -18.17 1.56
N ALA A 551 15.81 -18.80 2.03
CA ALA A 551 17.00 -19.02 1.21
C ALA A 551 16.72 -19.88 -0.03
N LYS A 552 15.81 -20.85 0.07
CA LYS A 552 15.39 -21.68 -1.08
C LYS A 552 14.56 -20.92 -2.12
N SER A 553 13.75 -19.96 -1.70
CA SER A 553 12.96 -19.12 -2.61
C SER A 553 13.74 -17.99 -3.28
N LEU A 554 14.95 -17.71 -2.79
CA LEU A 554 15.88 -16.76 -3.40
C LEU A 554 16.29 -17.26 -4.79
N GLN A 555 16.19 -16.35 -5.77
CA GLN A 555 16.58 -16.61 -7.15
C GLN A 555 17.92 -15.97 -7.46
N ARG A 556 18.95 -16.82 -7.57
CA ARG A 556 20.25 -16.48 -8.13
C ARG A 556 20.92 -17.73 -8.70
N ASP A 557 21.59 -17.57 -9.83
CA ASP A 557 22.48 -18.56 -10.41
C ASP A 557 23.95 -18.17 -10.22
N THR A 558 24.73 -19.05 -9.59
CA THR A 558 26.15 -18.79 -9.26
C THR A 558 27.06 -18.45 -10.44
N VAL A 559 26.64 -18.75 -11.68
CA VAL A 559 27.42 -18.55 -12.91
C VAL A 559 26.82 -17.47 -13.79
N ARG A 560 25.49 -17.48 -13.96
CA ARG A 560 24.81 -16.59 -14.90
C ARG A 560 24.46 -15.23 -14.32
N ASP A 561 24.45 -15.08 -13.00
CA ASP A 561 23.92 -13.88 -12.37
C ASP A 561 25.00 -12.98 -11.76
N LYS A 562 24.67 -11.70 -11.65
CA LYS A 562 25.45 -10.71 -10.91
C LYS A 562 25.45 -11.05 -9.40
N PRO A 563 26.52 -10.71 -8.64
CA PRO A 563 26.54 -10.84 -7.18
C PRO A 563 25.39 -10.09 -6.52
N ALA A 564 25.10 -10.39 -5.25
CA ALA A 564 24.04 -9.73 -4.50
C ALA A 564 24.50 -9.27 -3.11
N LEU A 565 23.88 -8.18 -2.64
CA LEU A 565 23.85 -7.79 -1.25
C LEU A 565 22.58 -8.38 -0.62
N VAL A 566 22.76 -9.40 0.19
CA VAL A 566 21.68 -10.16 0.82
C VAL A 566 21.52 -9.78 2.27
N TRP A 567 20.29 -9.53 2.69
CA TRP A 567 19.89 -9.33 4.07
C TRP A 567 19.25 -10.58 4.63
N LEU A 568 19.79 -11.16 5.70
CA LEU A 568 19.08 -12.13 6.52
C LEU A 568 18.58 -11.42 7.78
N SER A 569 17.37 -10.87 7.68
CA SER A 569 16.79 -9.88 8.60
C SER A 569 15.61 -10.45 9.38
N LEU A 570 15.91 -11.26 10.39
CA LEU A 570 14.93 -11.90 11.28
C LEU A 570 15.04 -11.24 12.65
N MET A 571 14.28 -10.16 12.84
CA MET A 571 14.58 -9.13 13.84
C MET A 571 13.77 -9.26 15.13
N GLY A 572 12.78 -10.16 15.17
CA GLY A 572 11.89 -10.31 16.32
C GLY A 572 11.40 -11.73 16.62
N ASN A 573 10.92 -12.49 15.63
CA ASN A 573 10.11 -13.70 15.87
C ASN A 573 10.84 -14.87 16.58
N ASP A 574 12.17 -14.83 16.67
CA ASP A 574 12.95 -15.74 17.52
C ASP A 574 12.72 -15.52 19.02
N VAL A 575 12.27 -14.33 19.42
CA VAL A 575 11.90 -13.97 20.79
C VAL A 575 10.45 -13.47 20.92
N CYS A 576 9.70 -13.45 19.82
CA CYS A 576 8.35 -12.89 19.74
C CYS A 576 7.32 -13.90 19.25
N ASN A 577 6.30 -14.16 20.07
CA ASN A 577 5.01 -14.74 19.71
C ASN A 577 4.00 -14.51 20.85
N GLY A 578 2.79 -15.06 20.73
CA GLY A 578 1.70 -14.87 21.70
C GLY A 578 1.73 -15.79 22.92
N HIS A 579 2.64 -16.76 22.98
CA HIS A 579 2.69 -17.71 24.09
C HIS A 579 3.30 -17.07 25.35
N GLU A 580 2.69 -17.32 26.50
CA GLU A 580 3.24 -16.87 27.78
C GLU A 580 4.52 -17.64 28.15
N GLY A 581 5.52 -16.94 28.70
CA GLY A 581 6.78 -17.52 29.17
C GLY A 581 7.94 -17.35 28.19
N PHE A 582 9.05 -18.07 28.42
CA PHE A 582 10.29 -17.92 27.64
C PHE A 582 10.76 -19.21 26.96
N ASP A 583 10.15 -20.35 27.28
CA ASP A 583 10.61 -21.68 26.82
C ASP A 583 10.45 -21.89 25.30
N HIS A 584 9.61 -21.07 24.66
CA HIS A 584 9.36 -21.11 23.22
C HIS A 584 10.38 -20.27 22.42
N MET A 585 11.18 -19.43 23.06
CA MET A 585 12.12 -18.54 22.39
C MET A 585 13.33 -19.35 21.91
N THR A 586 13.87 -18.98 20.75
CA THR A 586 15.01 -19.66 20.15
C THR A 586 16.23 -19.55 21.07
N THR A 587 16.90 -20.67 21.34
CA THR A 587 18.15 -20.67 22.12
C THR A 587 19.34 -20.29 21.23
N PRO A 588 20.45 -19.78 21.79
CA PRO A 588 21.67 -19.51 21.04
C PRO A 588 22.18 -20.69 20.21
N GLU A 589 22.09 -21.91 20.74
CA GLU A 589 22.53 -23.12 20.05
C GLU A 589 21.67 -23.43 18.83
N THR A 590 20.34 -23.38 18.98
CA THR A 590 19.40 -23.58 17.86
C THR A 590 19.54 -22.47 16.82
N TYR A 591 19.73 -21.22 17.27
CA TYR A 591 19.94 -20.09 16.38
C TYR A 591 21.20 -20.29 15.53
N TYR A 592 22.33 -20.65 16.15
CA TYR A 592 23.57 -20.93 15.44
C TYR A 592 23.40 -22.06 14.41
N GLU A 593 22.80 -23.18 14.81
CA GLU A 593 22.57 -24.34 13.93
C GLU A 593 21.79 -23.93 12.68
N LYS A 594 20.66 -23.23 12.86
CA LYS A 594 19.76 -22.87 11.76
C LYS A 594 20.28 -21.71 10.91
N ALA A 595 20.98 -20.75 11.52
CA ALA A 595 21.71 -19.72 10.80
C ALA A 595 22.78 -20.35 9.90
N MET A 596 23.59 -21.28 10.41
CA MET A 596 24.62 -21.96 9.61
C MET A 596 24.05 -22.83 8.49
N GLU A 597 22.93 -23.52 8.72
CA GLU A 597 22.21 -24.23 7.66
C GLU A 597 21.81 -23.27 6.54
N THR A 598 21.22 -22.12 6.90
CA THR A 598 20.75 -21.11 5.95
C THR A 598 21.92 -20.46 5.19
N LEU A 599 22.98 -20.06 5.90
CA LEU A 599 24.15 -19.43 5.30
C LEU A 599 24.87 -20.39 4.33
N ARG A 600 24.92 -21.69 4.65
CA ARG A 600 25.46 -22.70 3.73
C ARG A 600 24.60 -22.87 2.48
N GLU A 601 23.27 -22.84 2.61
CA GLU A 601 22.38 -22.85 1.46
C GLU A 601 22.63 -21.64 0.55
N LEU A 602 22.74 -20.44 1.13
CA LEU A 602 23.09 -19.22 0.40
C LEU A 602 24.44 -19.34 -0.32
N ASP A 603 25.43 -20.01 0.29
CA ASP A 603 26.76 -20.18 -0.31
C ASP A 603 26.71 -21.06 -1.56
N THR A 604 25.67 -21.89 -1.72
CA THR A 604 25.46 -22.68 -2.94
C THR A 604 24.73 -21.93 -4.06
N LYS A 605 24.13 -20.78 -3.77
CA LYS A 605 23.27 -20.03 -4.69
C LYS A 605 23.87 -18.70 -5.13
N LEU A 606 24.57 -18.01 -4.23
CA LEU A 606 25.06 -16.68 -4.51
C LEU A 606 26.32 -16.73 -5.40
N PRO A 607 26.42 -15.87 -6.43
CA PRO A 607 27.65 -15.69 -7.18
C PRO A 607 28.78 -15.17 -6.29
N SER A 608 30.01 -15.51 -6.65
CA SER A 608 31.21 -15.06 -5.93
C SER A 608 31.31 -13.53 -5.90
N GLY A 609 31.64 -12.97 -4.75
CA GLY A 609 31.70 -11.52 -4.52
C GLY A 609 30.43 -10.95 -3.89
N SER A 610 29.48 -11.81 -3.51
CA SER A 610 28.27 -11.42 -2.80
C SER A 610 28.55 -11.06 -1.33
N PHE A 611 27.58 -10.44 -0.67
CA PHE A 611 27.64 -10.12 0.75
C PHE A 611 26.35 -10.59 1.41
N VAL A 612 26.44 -11.18 2.59
CA VAL A 612 25.28 -11.53 3.42
C VAL A 612 25.39 -10.77 4.72
N VAL A 613 24.33 -10.04 5.09
CA VAL A 613 24.32 -9.22 6.29
C VAL A 613 23.15 -9.60 7.18
N THR A 614 23.40 -9.74 8.48
CA THR A 614 22.37 -9.91 9.49
C THR A 614 22.34 -8.70 10.43
N PRO A 615 21.22 -7.96 10.50
CA PRO A 615 21.06 -6.92 11.51
C PRO A 615 20.78 -7.55 12.88
N GLY A 616 21.24 -6.88 13.94
CA GLY A 616 20.86 -7.23 15.30
C GLY A 616 19.35 -7.09 15.53
N MET A 617 18.82 -7.94 16.42
CA MET A 617 17.43 -7.91 16.87
C MET A 617 17.06 -6.53 17.42
N PHE A 618 15.77 -6.21 17.33
CA PHE A 618 15.23 -4.95 17.82
C PHE A 618 15.39 -4.79 19.35
N ASP A 619 15.49 -3.54 19.85
CA ASP A 619 15.38 -3.25 21.29
C ASP A 619 13.92 -3.04 21.67
N GLY A 620 13.21 -4.13 21.98
CA GLY A 620 11.78 -4.07 22.27
C GLY A 620 11.40 -3.39 23.59
N VAL A 621 12.36 -3.07 24.47
CA VAL A 621 12.07 -2.23 25.64
C VAL A 621 11.72 -0.81 25.18
N LEU A 622 12.42 -0.31 24.15
CA LEU A 622 12.20 1.00 23.54
C LEU A 622 10.78 1.12 22.96
N LEU A 623 10.25 0.04 22.40
CA LEU A 623 8.91 -0.02 21.82
C LEU A 623 7.82 0.24 22.87
N TYR A 624 7.79 -0.56 23.94
CA TYR A 624 6.78 -0.40 24.99
C TYR A 624 6.86 0.98 25.64
N ASP A 625 8.08 1.43 25.98
CA ASP A 625 8.30 2.72 26.62
C ASP A 625 7.83 3.90 25.73
N THR A 626 7.88 3.74 24.40
CA THR A 626 7.39 4.73 23.43
C THR A 626 5.87 4.71 23.29
N MET A 627 5.24 3.53 23.27
CA MET A 627 3.85 3.38 22.83
C MET A 627 2.81 3.21 23.94
N HIS A 628 3.13 2.56 25.06
CA HIS A 628 2.12 2.04 26.01
C HIS A 628 1.07 3.07 26.48
N ALA A 629 1.50 4.31 26.72
CA ALA A 629 0.65 5.39 27.21
C ALA A 629 -0.08 6.16 26.10
N GLN A 630 0.23 5.90 24.83
CA GLN A 630 -0.37 6.56 23.69
C GLN A 630 -1.78 6.02 23.42
N GLN A 631 -2.59 6.84 22.75
CA GLN A 631 -3.90 6.42 22.29
C GLN A 631 -3.79 5.63 20.99
N HIS A 632 -4.38 4.43 20.95
CA HIS A 632 -4.52 3.56 19.79
C HIS A 632 -5.66 4.06 18.88
N PRO A 633 -5.65 3.80 17.55
CA PRO A 633 -6.74 4.11 16.61
C PRO A 633 -8.17 3.76 17.07
N LEU A 634 -8.33 2.69 17.85
CA LEU A 634 -9.62 2.29 18.46
C LEU A 634 -10.08 3.18 19.64
N GLY A 635 -9.25 4.15 20.04
CA GLY A 635 -9.49 5.09 21.13
C GLY A 635 -9.14 4.61 22.54
N THR A 636 -8.69 3.35 22.69
CA THR A 636 -8.07 2.82 23.93
C THR A 636 -6.58 3.16 24.00
N THR A 637 -5.84 2.73 25.02
CA THR A 637 -4.37 2.85 25.07
C THR A 637 -3.68 1.62 24.49
N TYR A 638 -2.44 1.77 24.01
CA TYR A 638 -1.67 0.59 23.57
C TYR A 638 -1.41 -0.39 24.71
N GLU A 639 -1.19 0.08 25.94
CA GLU A 639 -1.12 -0.82 27.11
C GLU A 639 -2.37 -1.71 27.23
N ALA A 640 -3.57 -1.14 27.06
CA ALA A 640 -4.81 -1.92 27.11
C ALA A 640 -4.93 -2.89 25.92
N LEU A 641 -4.46 -2.50 24.73
CA LEU A 641 -4.39 -3.41 23.58
C LEU A 641 -3.42 -4.57 23.84
N TYR A 642 -2.23 -4.29 24.36
CA TYR A 642 -1.22 -5.30 24.68
C TYR A 642 -1.71 -6.25 25.77
N ASP A 643 -2.26 -5.73 26.86
CA ASP A 643 -2.86 -6.55 27.93
C ASP A 643 -3.98 -7.45 27.38
N PHE A 644 -4.83 -6.93 26.49
CA PHE A 644 -5.91 -7.67 25.85
C PHE A 644 -5.41 -8.80 24.96
N MET A 645 -4.46 -8.53 24.06
CA MET A 645 -3.88 -9.56 23.18
C MET A 645 -3.09 -10.61 23.96
N ASN A 646 -2.35 -10.22 25.00
CA ASN A 646 -1.65 -11.15 25.89
C ASN A 646 -2.65 -12.07 26.62
N CYS A 647 -3.78 -11.53 27.08
CA CYS A 647 -4.82 -12.31 27.75
C CYS A 647 -5.48 -13.34 26.83
N LEU A 648 -5.57 -13.03 25.52
CA LEU A 648 -6.09 -13.94 24.50
C LEU A 648 -5.04 -14.91 23.93
N GLY A 649 -3.74 -14.67 24.19
CA GLY A 649 -2.65 -15.45 23.61
C GLY A 649 -2.35 -15.10 22.13
N GLU A 650 -2.73 -13.89 21.69
CA GLU A 650 -2.64 -13.45 20.29
C GLU A 650 -1.63 -12.33 20.05
N SER A 651 -0.89 -11.94 21.10
CA SER A 651 0.10 -10.88 20.99
C SER A 651 1.17 -11.26 19.96
N PRO A 652 1.57 -10.36 19.04
CA PRO A 652 2.68 -10.66 18.13
C PRO A 652 3.99 -10.81 18.89
N CYS A 653 4.10 -10.24 20.10
CA CYS A 653 5.26 -10.40 20.95
C CYS A 653 4.92 -10.23 22.43
N TRP A 654 4.46 -11.31 23.08
CA TRP A 654 4.13 -11.32 24.51
C TRP A 654 5.29 -10.83 25.39
N GLY A 655 6.53 -11.11 25.00
CA GLY A 655 7.73 -10.71 25.74
C GLY A 655 7.94 -9.20 25.81
N TRP A 656 7.96 -8.52 24.66
CA TRP A 656 8.19 -7.07 24.60
C TRP A 656 6.92 -6.23 24.82
N LEU A 657 5.76 -6.71 24.36
CA LEU A 657 4.47 -6.03 24.52
C LEU A 657 3.82 -6.40 25.86
N ASN A 658 4.57 -6.25 26.96
CA ASN A 658 4.16 -6.67 28.29
C ASN A 658 4.24 -5.53 29.28
N SER A 659 3.22 -5.35 30.13
CA SER A 659 3.25 -4.35 31.19
C SER A 659 4.28 -4.65 32.28
N ASP A 660 4.68 -5.92 32.48
CA ASP A 660 5.79 -6.29 33.36
C ASP A 660 7.16 -6.04 32.71
N ILE A 661 7.89 -5.05 33.24
CA ILE A 661 9.23 -4.71 32.76
C ILE A 661 10.25 -5.83 32.97
N SER A 662 10.03 -6.72 33.93
CA SER A 662 10.90 -7.88 34.17
C SER A 662 10.82 -8.86 33.00
N VAL A 663 9.61 -9.04 32.44
CA VAL A 663 9.39 -9.84 31.23
C VAL A 663 10.10 -9.19 30.05
N ARG A 664 9.85 -7.89 29.82
CA ARG A 664 10.48 -7.16 28.70
C ARG A 664 12.00 -7.23 28.73
N ARG A 665 12.62 -7.02 29.90
CA ARG A 665 14.08 -7.10 30.07
C ARG A 665 14.59 -8.51 29.83
N LYS A 666 13.88 -9.54 30.30
CA LYS A 666 14.29 -10.92 30.09
C LYS A 666 14.24 -11.31 28.61
N THR A 667 13.22 -10.87 27.88
CA THR A 667 13.14 -11.03 26.41
C THR A 667 14.30 -10.31 25.73
N GLN A 668 14.63 -9.08 26.16
CA GLN A 668 15.77 -8.35 25.60
C GLN A 668 17.11 -9.05 25.88
N ASP A 669 17.30 -9.63 27.07
CA ASP A 669 18.51 -10.40 27.38
C ASP A 669 18.66 -11.63 26.47
N ILE A 670 17.55 -12.29 26.13
CA ILE A 670 17.54 -13.42 25.17
C ILE A 670 17.88 -12.90 23.77
N ALA A 671 17.24 -11.84 23.30
CA ALA A 671 17.53 -11.23 21.99
C ALA A 671 19.01 -10.84 21.86
N ASN A 672 19.58 -10.22 22.90
CA ASN A 672 21.00 -9.86 22.95
C ASN A 672 21.92 -11.09 22.88
N SER A 673 21.50 -12.23 23.43
CA SER A 673 22.27 -13.48 23.31
C SER A 673 22.29 -14.03 21.89
N LEU A 674 21.23 -13.80 21.10
CA LEU A 674 21.17 -14.20 19.68
C LEU A 674 21.96 -13.24 18.78
N ASN A 675 22.02 -11.95 19.16
CA ASN A 675 22.92 -10.99 18.53
C ASN A 675 24.40 -11.38 18.71
N GLU A 676 24.77 -11.90 19.89
CA GLU A 676 26.13 -12.39 20.14
C GLU A 676 26.46 -13.62 19.27
N VAL A 677 25.49 -14.51 19.01
CA VAL A 677 25.67 -15.60 18.04
C VAL A 677 25.92 -15.04 16.64
N SER A 678 25.13 -14.05 16.21
CA SER A 678 25.30 -13.43 14.90
C SER A 678 26.68 -12.77 14.74
N ARG A 679 27.21 -12.15 15.80
CA ARG A 679 28.59 -11.64 15.83
C ARG A 679 29.63 -12.74 15.71
N GLN A 680 29.41 -13.90 16.33
CA GLN A 680 30.32 -15.04 16.22
C GLN A 680 30.39 -15.60 14.80
N LEU A 681 29.29 -15.55 14.05
CA LEU A 681 29.22 -16.00 12.65
C LEU A 681 30.11 -15.18 11.70
N GLU A 682 30.52 -13.96 12.07
CA GLU A 682 31.50 -13.18 11.28
C GLU A 682 32.88 -13.85 11.19
N SER A 683 33.16 -14.83 12.05
CA SER A 683 34.39 -15.62 11.99
C SER A 683 34.31 -16.85 11.08
N GLU A 684 33.14 -17.16 10.53
CA GLU A 684 32.94 -18.26 9.59
C GLU A 684 33.32 -17.84 8.17
N ASP A 685 33.93 -18.77 7.42
CA ASP A 685 34.35 -18.55 6.03
C ASP A 685 33.35 -19.17 5.05
N PHE A 686 32.88 -18.37 4.10
CA PHE A 686 32.03 -18.80 2.99
C PHE A 686 32.75 -18.58 1.65
N GLN A 687 32.46 -19.40 0.63
CA GLN A 687 33.20 -19.35 -0.63
C GLN A 687 32.77 -18.20 -1.53
N ASN A 688 31.47 -17.91 -1.55
CA ASN A 688 30.87 -17.00 -2.52
C ASN A 688 30.50 -15.65 -1.94
N PHE A 689 30.42 -15.53 -0.61
CA PHE A 689 30.10 -14.27 0.03
C PHE A 689 30.91 -13.99 1.29
N LYS A 690 30.92 -12.71 1.69
CA LYS A 690 31.38 -12.28 3.03
C LYS A 690 30.16 -12.09 3.93
N PHE A 691 30.18 -12.71 5.11
CA PHE A 691 29.17 -12.47 6.14
C PHE A 691 29.51 -11.23 6.96
N LEU A 692 28.51 -10.43 7.29
CA LEU A 692 28.62 -9.23 8.12
C LEU A 692 27.52 -9.22 9.19
N PHE A 693 27.86 -8.77 10.40
CA PHE A 693 26.87 -8.50 11.43
C PHE A 693 26.72 -6.98 11.65
N TYR A 694 25.49 -6.47 11.49
CA TYR A 694 25.20 -5.07 11.76
C TYR A 694 24.58 -4.89 13.15
N GLU A 695 25.37 -4.39 14.09
CA GLU A 695 24.87 -3.99 15.40
C GLU A 695 24.09 -2.67 15.28
N VAL A 696 22.77 -2.78 15.20
CA VAL A 696 21.89 -1.62 15.01
C VAL A 696 21.89 -0.73 16.27
N PRO A 697 22.25 0.56 16.15
CA PRO A 697 22.29 1.48 17.29
C PRO A 697 20.89 2.07 17.56
N TRP A 698 19.93 1.21 17.95
CA TRP A 698 18.51 1.57 18.08
C TRP A 698 18.26 2.81 18.95
N LYS A 699 18.94 2.90 20.10
CA LYS A 699 18.75 4.00 21.04
C LYS A 699 19.24 5.32 20.46
N GLU A 700 20.39 5.29 19.80
CA GLU A 700 20.98 6.45 19.14
C GLU A 700 20.11 6.89 17.97
N MET A 701 19.59 5.95 17.16
CA MET A 701 18.69 6.25 16.05
C MET A 701 17.42 6.97 16.53
N PHE A 702 16.76 6.45 17.57
CA PHE A 702 15.58 7.10 18.15
C PHE A 702 15.95 8.46 18.77
N ALA A 703 17.08 8.54 19.48
CA ALA A 703 17.53 9.79 20.07
C ALA A 703 17.84 10.86 19.01
N GLU A 704 18.42 10.49 17.86
CA GLU A 704 18.68 11.40 16.76
C GLU A 704 17.39 11.86 16.09
N TYR A 705 16.45 10.94 15.85
CA TYR A 705 15.13 11.28 15.31
C TYR A 705 14.40 12.29 16.22
N ALA A 706 14.42 12.08 17.54
CA ALA A 706 13.81 13.01 18.50
C ALA A 706 14.42 14.42 18.47
N LYS A 707 15.69 14.59 18.08
CA LYS A 707 16.33 15.92 17.96
C LYS A 707 15.73 16.76 16.84
N SER A 708 15.09 16.14 15.85
CA SER A 708 14.37 16.86 14.79
C SER A 708 13.09 17.56 15.29
N GLY A 709 12.65 17.24 16.51
CA GLY A 709 11.38 17.73 17.08
C GLY A 709 10.18 16.83 16.78
N GLU A 710 10.37 15.75 16.01
CA GLU A 710 9.33 14.78 15.68
C GLU A 710 9.09 13.77 16.83
N PRO A 711 7.83 13.36 17.09
CA PRO A 711 7.51 12.32 18.08
C PRO A 711 8.09 10.95 17.75
N LEU A 712 8.70 10.25 18.73
CA LEU A 712 9.21 8.88 18.54
C LEU A 712 8.13 7.87 18.10
N THR A 713 6.88 8.12 18.46
CA THR A 713 5.73 7.31 18.05
C THR A 713 5.52 7.32 16.53
N ASN A 714 6.12 8.27 15.81
CA ASN A 714 6.11 8.31 14.35
C ASN A 714 6.90 7.17 13.72
N LEU A 715 7.83 6.54 14.45
CA LEU A 715 8.67 5.45 13.93
C LEU A 715 7.97 4.09 13.97
N ILE A 716 6.86 3.98 14.70
CA ILE A 716 6.18 2.71 14.97
C ILE A 716 4.78 2.71 14.33
N GLU A 717 4.39 1.56 13.79
CA GLU A 717 3.08 1.34 13.17
C GLU A 717 1.94 1.66 14.14
N LYS A 718 0.90 2.34 13.62
CA LYS A 718 -0.16 2.86 14.49
C LYS A 718 -1.16 1.80 14.89
N VAL A 719 -1.39 0.77 14.07
CA VAL A 719 -2.39 -0.26 14.39
C VAL A 719 -1.80 -1.35 15.28
N ASP A 720 -0.68 -1.95 14.93
CA ASP A 720 -0.10 -3.01 15.77
C ASP A 720 0.70 -2.45 16.96
N GLY A 721 1.23 -1.22 16.86
CA GLY A 721 2.10 -0.65 17.89
C GLY A 721 3.36 -1.48 18.10
N PHE A 722 3.87 -2.14 17.05
CA PHE A 722 4.96 -3.11 17.11
C PHE A 722 5.96 -2.93 15.96
N HIS A 723 5.50 -2.96 14.71
CA HIS A 723 6.38 -2.92 13.54
C HIS A 723 6.92 -1.51 13.27
N PRO A 724 8.05 -1.38 12.55
CA PRO A 724 8.48 -0.08 12.05
C PRO A 724 7.45 0.46 11.05
N SER A 725 7.01 1.70 11.26
CA SER A 725 6.22 2.45 10.27
C SER A 725 7.03 2.77 9.01
N GLN A 726 6.41 3.40 8.01
CA GLN A 726 7.13 3.94 6.85
C GLN A 726 8.30 4.87 7.25
N ALA A 727 8.14 5.73 8.26
CA ALA A 727 9.23 6.58 8.76
C ALA A 727 10.32 5.76 9.50
N GLY A 728 9.91 4.70 10.20
CA GLY A 728 10.83 3.74 10.81
C GLY A 728 11.66 3.00 9.77
N ASN A 729 11.02 2.54 8.69
CA ASN A 729 11.66 1.92 7.53
C ASN A 729 12.69 2.87 6.90
N ALA A 730 12.30 4.10 6.59
CA ALA A 730 13.19 5.09 5.97
C ALA A 730 14.40 5.45 6.87
N LEU A 731 14.17 5.64 8.18
CA LEU A 731 15.25 5.91 9.15
C LEU A 731 16.21 4.71 9.25
N PHE A 732 15.68 3.49 9.27
CA PHE A 732 16.49 2.27 9.30
C PHE A 732 17.32 2.15 8.03
N ALA A 733 16.72 2.27 6.85
CA ALA A 733 17.41 2.25 5.56
C ALA A 733 18.54 3.31 5.49
N GLN A 734 18.29 4.54 5.94
CA GLN A 734 19.30 5.62 5.93
C GLN A 734 20.49 5.32 6.83
N ASN A 735 20.26 4.89 8.07
CA ASN A 735 21.34 4.55 9.00
C ASN A 735 22.13 3.35 8.49
N PHE A 736 21.41 2.39 7.92
CA PHE A 736 21.94 1.17 7.40
C PHE A 736 22.83 1.40 6.17
N PHE A 737 22.32 2.08 5.14
CA PHE A 737 23.07 2.41 3.93
C PHE A 737 24.33 3.22 4.29
N GLY A 738 24.19 4.20 5.19
CA GLY A 738 25.34 4.98 5.67
C GLY A 738 26.37 4.17 6.44
N TRP A 739 25.99 3.07 7.11
CA TRP A 739 26.95 2.14 7.73
C TRP A 739 27.75 1.39 6.66
N LEU A 740 27.08 0.88 5.61
CA LEU A 740 27.79 0.26 4.49
C LEU A 740 28.77 1.24 3.83
N GLU A 741 28.36 2.49 3.57
CA GLU A 741 29.25 3.49 2.97
C GLU A 741 30.50 3.76 3.82
N ARG A 742 30.38 3.72 5.15
CA ARG A 742 31.50 4.05 6.06
C ARG A 742 32.41 2.86 6.34
N GLU A 743 31.86 1.66 6.44
CA GLU A 743 32.57 0.50 7.00
C GLU A 743 32.74 -0.64 5.99
N HIS A 744 31.88 -0.72 4.98
CA HIS A 744 31.81 -1.83 4.02
C HIS A 744 31.52 -1.34 2.60
N GLU A 745 32.18 -0.28 2.13
CA GLU A 745 31.92 0.32 0.82
C GLU A 745 32.06 -0.72 -0.32
N GLU A 746 32.92 -1.73 -0.14
CA GLU A 746 33.08 -2.85 -1.07
C GLU A 746 31.79 -3.66 -1.31
N SER A 747 30.84 -3.59 -0.38
CA SER A 747 29.54 -4.26 -0.47
C SER A 747 28.54 -3.52 -1.37
N LEU A 748 28.81 -2.25 -1.71
CA LEU A 748 27.93 -1.39 -2.51
C LEU A 748 28.31 -1.33 -4.00
N GLY A 749 29.47 -1.88 -4.38
CA GLY A 749 30.02 -1.74 -5.73
C GLY A 749 30.51 -0.31 -6.05
N GLY A 750 30.92 -0.09 -7.29
CA GLY A 750 31.42 1.21 -7.76
C GLY A 750 30.30 2.22 -7.99
N THR A 751 30.59 3.52 -7.81
CA THR A 751 29.71 4.57 -8.36
C THR A 751 29.87 4.57 -9.88
N ASN A 752 28.78 4.41 -10.62
CA ASN A 752 28.85 4.31 -12.08
C ASN A 752 29.03 5.71 -12.71
N PRO A 753 30.14 5.97 -13.42
CA PRO A 753 30.38 7.27 -14.05
C PRO A 753 29.43 7.57 -15.22
N PHE A 754 28.68 6.58 -15.71
CA PHE A 754 27.76 6.69 -16.83
C PHE A 754 26.30 6.91 -16.41
N ASN A 755 25.99 7.05 -15.12
CA ASN A 755 24.61 7.22 -14.66
C ASN A 755 23.86 8.34 -15.40
N ASP A 756 24.48 9.52 -15.58
CA ASP A 756 23.85 10.64 -16.30
C ASP A 756 23.57 10.32 -17.78
N GLU A 757 24.44 9.52 -18.41
CA GLU A 757 24.29 9.10 -19.80
C GLU A 757 23.23 8.00 -19.94
N ILE A 758 23.19 7.05 -19.01
CA ILE A 758 22.14 6.02 -18.92
C ILE A 758 20.78 6.69 -18.76
N ASP A 759 20.66 7.62 -17.80
CA ASP A 759 19.43 8.39 -17.59
C ASP A 759 19.04 9.08 -18.91
N SER A 760 19.91 9.89 -19.51
CA SER A 760 19.57 10.60 -20.76
C SER A 760 19.14 9.73 -21.94
N ILE A 761 19.50 8.44 -21.98
CA ILE A 761 19.19 7.53 -23.09
C ILE A 761 17.96 6.67 -22.78
N PHE A 762 17.80 6.20 -21.54
CA PHE A 762 16.86 5.15 -21.18
C PHE A 762 15.78 5.58 -20.16
N PHE A 763 15.98 6.65 -19.39
CA PHE A 763 15.08 7.10 -18.31
C PHE A 763 14.66 8.57 -18.45
#